data_AF-A0AAE5CBE5-F1
#
_entry.id   AF-A0AAE5CBE5-F1
#
_cell.length_a   1.000
_cell.length_b   1.000
_cell.length_c   1.000
_cell.angle_alpha   90.00
_cell.angle_beta   90.00
_cell.angle_gamma   90.00
#
_symmetry.space_group_name_H-M   'P 1'
#
loop_
_entity.id
_entity.type
_entity.pdbx_description
1 polymer ?
#
loop_
_entity_poly.entity_id
_entity_poly.type
_entity_poly.pdbx_seq_one_letter_code
_entity_poly.pdbx_strand_id
1 'polypeptide(L)'
;MTFSDPALPGLAMALDPDALLSRLGAEVRRTGRELDLEEARILDVQYRPGTTSRILYRLRMRDHRAGRSARQLVSVHLARAGTPEPQPRAEILSRYGGRPEEAFPWPVLHLPDGPMTLCAFPVDAALPWLFDAVDPDAVKRALGRMWGDRRVRVRRVKPKPLAYTPEARATLTYEVLSESKGTGVPELRRLIGKMHGRKPAARRHAGAWALWRVARDRLNLAPPVGQAPGLNLTFEERLEGVRLTELSHLGTFESMVRRAARAIGFVHGLDLPLAPKRAPQKEAQVVRRWVPVLCALCPEQAPRIERLGGRLAAEIEARARVCGIVHGDFHPANVLVGDRRVMIVDLDDLALGDPLLDVGRFLASLRVSALRLAGVPSALDAPAEAFLAEYLSRTPDDERRARLFEAVSLLVAAAGPFRLQRAGWREAAAMLVDLAEEALARASAPSAVVSGGAPDRGDLRVADPTDWASDGHYVSTLLDPHIRDMYGAEIGRCRVVRRSASGEKAGETERLRYELRGWREDEPWTLSLQGILQPGGGRGAVSRVQALRRSLESTPDAPILPRPVAYLKLLSLSVWEIPSGQRLSTLLDDHDALGAVPRVARALAALHGASVPLDRSRSRDQEMRSLRARVDGLEGSHPQLLGRAEQLFLEVERRTEQVRQPLVPALRTLNPHHVLVNGEGVGFDKVEKLTLTLPQIDVADFLAHLSLAGIDGDVERHTNAVADCFRAHYLARGGPEDDGIAPFEAAALLGLACQQARQDDERRAKAERLVQLAEARLTTG
;
A
#
# COMPACT_ATOMS: atom_id res chain seq x y z
N MET A 1 45.30 -6.83 -13.26
CA MET A 1 45.06 -7.49 -11.95
C MET A 1 43.58 -7.81 -11.83
N THR A 2 43.24 -9.07 -11.56
CA THR A 2 41.87 -9.54 -11.29
C THR A 2 41.37 -8.94 -9.98
N PHE A 3 40.13 -8.43 -9.95
CA PHE A 3 39.53 -7.86 -8.74
C PHE A 3 39.28 -8.96 -7.69
N SER A 4 39.65 -8.71 -6.43
CA SER A 4 39.50 -9.64 -5.33
C SER A 4 39.08 -8.94 -4.03
N ASP A 5 38.47 -9.69 -3.12
CA ASP A 5 38.09 -9.23 -1.77
C ASP A 5 38.50 -10.34 -0.78
N PRO A 6 39.41 -10.08 0.17
CA PRO A 6 39.88 -11.09 1.13
C PRO A 6 38.76 -11.71 1.98
N ALA A 7 37.66 -10.98 2.21
CA ALA A 7 36.51 -11.52 2.93
C ALA A 7 35.67 -12.49 2.08
N LEU A 8 35.91 -12.54 0.77
CA LEU A 8 35.21 -13.35 -0.23
C LEU A 8 36.24 -14.14 -1.08
N PRO A 9 36.90 -15.17 -0.54
CA PRO A 9 38.05 -15.83 -1.17
C PRO A 9 37.77 -16.48 -2.55
N GLY A 10 36.50 -16.72 -2.92
CA GLY A 10 36.09 -17.21 -4.24
C GLY A 10 35.78 -16.12 -5.28
N LEU A 11 35.82 -14.84 -4.91
CA LEU A 11 35.31 -13.76 -5.79
C LEU A 11 36.09 -13.62 -7.09
N ALA A 12 37.42 -13.76 -7.05
CA ALA A 12 38.25 -13.65 -8.25
C ALA A 12 37.93 -14.76 -9.28
N MET A 13 37.77 -16.01 -8.81
CA MET A 13 37.33 -17.13 -9.65
C MET A 13 35.90 -16.91 -10.17
N ALA A 14 35.00 -16.41 -9.32
CA ALA A 14 33.62 -16.17 -9.70
C ALA A 14 33.43 -14.99 -10.68
N LEU A 15 34.43 -14.11 -10.83
CA LEU A 15 34.46 -13.04 -11.83
C LEU A 15 35.18 -13.44 -13.12
N ASP A 16 35.77 -14.64 -13.15
CA ASP A 16 36.41 -15.22 -14.32
C ASP A 16 35.49 -16.29 -14.93
N PRO A 17 34.80 -15.98 -16.05
CA PRO A 17 33.85 -16.92 -16.65
C PRO A 17 34.49 -18.24 -17.08
N ASP A 18 35.75 -18.24 -17.52
CA ASP A 18 36.44 -19.43 -18.02
C ASP A 18 36.86 -20.33 -16.85
N ALA A 19 37.34 -19.73 -15.76
CA ALA A 19 37.65 -20.44 -14.53
C ALA A 19 36.38 -21.11 -13.94
N LEU A 20 35.27 -20.38 -13.86
CA LEU A 20 34.01 -20.93 -13.37
C LEU A 20 33.48 -22.04 -14.30
N LEU A 21 33.50 -21.83 -15.61
CA LEU A 21 33.06 -22.81 -16.60
C LEU A 21 33.85 -24.12 -16.47
N SER A 22 35.18 -24.03 -16.37
CA SER A 22 36.08 -25.17 -16.18
C SER A 22 35.77 -25.94 -14.89
N ARG A 23 35.55 -25.21 -13.80
CA ARG A 23 35.21 -25.78 -12.49
C ARG A 23 33.86 -26.50 -12.50
N LEU A 24 32.84 -25.90 -13.13
CA LEU A 24 31.52 -26.51 -13.28
C LEU A 24 31.55 -27.72 -14.21
N GLY A 25 32.33 -27.67 -15.30
CA GLY A 25 32.52 -28.82 -16.19
C GLY A 25 33.12 -30.02 -15.46
N ALA A 26 34.04 -29.79 -14.52
CA ALA A 26 34.57 -30.85 -13.68
C ALA A 26 33.49 -31.49 -12.77
N GLU A 27 32.60 -30.70 -12.18
CA GLU A 27 31.48 -31.24 -11.41
C GLU A 27 30.49 -32.00 -12.30
N VAL A 28 30.20 -31.51 -13.51
CA VAL A 28 29.22 -32.16 -14.40
C VAL A 28 29.72 -33.55 -14.79
N ARG A 29 31.03 -33.68 -15.10
CA ARG A 29 31.65 -34.99 -15.37
C ARG A 29 31.51 -35.98 -14.21
N ARG A 30 31.53 -35.52 -12.96
CA ARG A 30 31.32 -36.38 -11.77
C ARG A 30 29.90 -36.92 -11.67
N THR A 31 28.91 -36.26 -12.28
CA THR A 31 27.52 -36.74 -12.32
C THR A 31 27.30 -37.87 -13.33
N GLY A 32 28.27 -38.13 -14.23
CA GLY A 32 28.12 -39.12 -15.31
C GLY A 32 27.19 -38.70 -16.45
N ARG A 33 26.71 -37.45 -16.45
CA ARG A 33 25.86 -36.90 -17.53
C ARG A 33 26.71 -36.49 -18.73
N GLU A 34 26.22 -36.80 -19.93
CA GLU A 34 26.81 -36.37 -21.21
C GLU A 34 26.41 -34.93 -21.56
N LEU A 35 26.70 -34.01 -20.65
CA LEU A 35 26.36 -32.60 -20.75
C LEU A 35 27.64 -31.75 -20.76
N ASP A 36 27.90 -31.07 -21.86
CA ASP A 36 29.03 -30.14 -21.98
C ASP A 36 28.59 -28.71 -21.69
N LEU A 37 29.39 -27.98 -20.92
CA LEU A 37 29.22 -26.54 -20.72
C LEU A 37 30.13 -25.81 -21.72
N GLU A 38 29.53 -25.19 -22.73
CA GLU A 38 30.24 -24.59 -23.87
C GLU A 38 30.66 -23.13 -23.63
N GLU A 39 29.83 -22.36 -22.92
CA GLU A 39 30.04 -20.91 -22.73
C GLU A 39 29.48 -20.47 -21.37
N ALA A 40 30.21 -19.63 -20.66
CA ALA A 40 29.72 -18.89 -19.49
C ALA A 40 29.82 -17.38 -19.75
N ARG A 41 28.74 -16.65 -19.46
CA ARG A 41 28.72 -15.20 -19.56
C ARG A 41 28.13 -14.55 -18.32
N ILE A 42 28.86 -13.63 -17.71
CA ILE A 42 28.36 -12.78 -16.63
C ILE A 42 27.34 -11.79 -17.21
N LEU A 43 26.18 -11.69 -16.55
CA LEU A 43 25.12 -10.75 -16.88
C LEU A 43 24.97 -9.62 -15.85
N ASP A 44 25.26 -9.90 -14.58
CA ASP A 44 25.09 -8.95 -13.47
C ASP A 44 26.00 -9.32 -12.29
N VAL A 45 26.65 -8.34 -11.66
CA VAL A 45 27.46 -8.48 -10.44
C VAL A 45 26.96 -7.51 -9.37
N GLN A 46 26.40 -8.05 -8.29
CA GLN A 46 25.98 -7.29 -7.12
C GLN A 46 26.99 -7.49 -5.99
N TYR A 47 27.92 -6.55 -5.87
CA TYR A 47 28.99 -6.60 -4.89
C TYR A 47 28.69 -5.69 -3.69
N ARG A 48 28.93 -6.23 -2.48
CA ARG A 48 28.97 -5.48 -1.22
C ARG A 48 30.29 -5.78 -0.51
N PRO A 49 31.19 -4.80 -0.40
CA PRO A 49 32.50 -4.99 0.19
C PRO A 49 32.46 -5.69 1.54
N GLY A 50 33.36 -6.66 1.73
CA GLY A 50 33.54 -7.35 3.01
C GLY A 50 32.37 -8.23 3.45
N THR A 51 31.30 -8.36 2.65
CA THR A 51 30.04 -8.98 3.10
C THR A 51 29.53 -10.04 2.14
N THR A 52 29.11 -9.67 0.93
CA THR A 52 28.50 -10.60 -0.03
C THR A 52 28.74 -10.16 -1.47
N SER A 53 28.79 -11.11 -2.39
CA SER A 53 28.69 -10.87 -3.83
C SER A 53 27.68 -11.82 -4.44
N ARG A 54 26.86 -11.34 -5.38
CA ARG A 54 25.97 -12.18 -6.18
C ARG A 54 26.25 -11.96 -7.65
N ILE A 55 26.46 -13.03 -8.39
CA ILE A 55 26.81 -12.96 -9.81
C ILE A 55 25.79 -13.78 -10.59
N LEU A 56 25.15 -13.17 -11.58
CA LEU A 56 24.27 -13.87 -12.50
C LEU A 56 25.03 -14.29 -13.75
N TYR A 57 25.04 -15.60 -14.00
CA TYR A 57 25.59 -16.21 -15.20
C TYR A 57 24.50 -16.65 -16.17
N ARG A 58 24.82 -16.60 -17.46
CA ARG A 58 24.17 -17.38 -18.50
C ARG A 58 25.13 -18.44 -19.01
N LEU A 59 24.76 -19.70 -18.83
CA LEU A 59 25.48 -20.86 -19.32
C LEU A 59 24.84 -21.35 -20.63
N ARG A 60 25.67 -21.70 -21.61
CA ARG A 60 25.27 -22.50 -22.77
C ARG A 60 25.71 -23.93 -22.53
N MET A 61 24.79 -24.87 -22.64
CA MET A 61 25.04 -26.28 -22.40
C MET A 61 24.63 -27.09 -23.63
N ARG A 62 25.35 -28.18 -23.92
CA ARG A 62 25.04 -29.11 -25.00
C ARG A 62 24.85 -30.51 -24.43
N ASP A 63 23.67 -31.06 -24.66
CA ASP A 63 23.37 -32.46 -24.38
C ASP A 63 23.74 -33.28 -25.61
N HIS A 64 24.73 -34.18 -25.47
CA HIS A 64 25.20 -35.01 -26.58
C HIS A 64 24.24 -36.14 -26.94
N ARG A 65 23.44 -36.63 -25.98
CA ARG A 65 22.43 -37.68 -26.25
C ARG A 65 21.28 -37.13 -27.05
N ALA A 66 20.79 -35.95 -26.68
CA ALA A 66 19.68 -35.29 -27.36
C ALA A 66 20.11 -34.51 -28.62
N GLY A 67 21.41 -34.25 -28.78
CA GLY A 67 21.94 -33.41 -29.86
C GLY A 67 21.45 -31.95 -29.77
N ARG A 68 21.09 -31.47 -28.57
CA ARG A 68 20.44 -30.17 -28.35
C ARG A 68 21.30 -29.26 -27.48
N SER A 69 21.19 -27.96 -27.74
CA SER A 69 21.78 -26.94 -26.87
C SER A 69 20.70 -26.23 -26.05
N ALA A 70 20.95 -26.05 -24.77
CA ALA A 70 20.11 -25.32 -23.83
C ALA A 70 20.85 -24.12 -23.24
N ARG A 71 20.10 -23.13 -22.76
CA ARG A 71 20.63 -22.00 -22.00
C ARG A 71 20.08 -22.03 -20.60
N GLN A 72 20.96 -21.90 -19.61
CA GLN A 72 20.60 -21.86 -18.20
C GLN A 72 21.07 -20.55 -17.57
N LEU A 73 20.21 -19.93 -16.76
CA LEU A 73 20.63 -18.86 -15.85
C LEU A 73 21.05 -19.49 -14.52
N VAL A 74 22.22 -19.11 -13.99
CA VAL A 74 22.74 -19.59 -12.72
C VAL A 74 23.19 -18.40 -11.89
N SER A 75 22.69 -18.28 -10.66
CA SER A 75 23.18 -17.27 -9.72
C SER A 75 24.25 -17.87 -8.81
N VAL A 76 25.40 -17.21 -8.72
CA VAL A 76 26.50 -17.56 -7.80
C VAL A 76 26.43 -16.60 -6.62
N HIS A 77 26.30 -17.14 -5.41
CA HIS A 77 26.30 -16.40 -4.16
C HIS A 77 27.61 -16.64 -3.42
N LEU A 78 28.29 -15.56 -3.06
CA LEU A 78 29.45 -15.56 -2.17
C LEU A 78 29.11 -14.74 -0.93
N ALA A 79 29.46 -15.25 0.24
CA ALA A 79 29.30 -14.55 1.50
C ALA A 79 30.53 -14.69 2.39
N ARG A 80 30.74 -13.71 3.27
CA ARG A 80 31.75 -13.79 4.33
C ARG A 80 31.49 -15.03 5.19
N ALA A 81 32.55 -15.73 5.58
CA ALA A 81 32.47 -16.88 6.48
C ALA A 81 31.58 -16.60 7.70
N GLY A 82 30.73 -17.58 8.04
CA GLY A 82 29.75 -17.46 9.14
C GLY A 82 28.47 -16.69 8.79
N THR A 83 28.33 -16.14 7.59
CA THR A 83 27.07 -15.55 7.12
C THR A 83 26.10 -16.66 6.73
N PRO A 84 24.87 -16.70 7.26
CA PRO A 84 23.88 -17.70 6.86
C PRO A 84 23.58 -17.64 5.36
N GLU A 85 23.60 -18.78 4.70
CA GLU A 85 23.26 -18.87 3.28
C GLU A 85 21.74 -18.89 3.09
N PRO A 86 21.19 -18.14 2.12
CA PRO A 86 19.79 -18.24 1.76
C PRO A 86 19.49 -19.63 1.20
N GLN A 87 18.64 -20.41 1.89
CA GLN A 87 18.24 -21.74 1.42
C GLN A 87 16.88 -21.69 0.69
N PRO A 88 16.79 -22.20 -0.54
CA PRO A 88 15.51 -22.38 -1.21
C PRO A 88 14.61 -23.37 -0.45
N ARG A 89 13.29 -23.25 -0.61
CA ARG A 89 12.32 -24.14 0.04
C ARG A 89 12.48 -25.59 -0.46
N ALA A 90 12.43 -26.56 0.44
CA ALA A 90 12.57 -27.99 0.12
C ALA A 90 11.58 -28.47 -0.96
N GLU A 91 10.35 -27.96 -0.93
CA GLU A 91 9.33 -28.26 -1.96
C GLU A 91 9.78 -27.84 -3.37
N ILE A 92 10.42 -26.68 -3.51
CA ILE A 92 10.92 -26.17 -4.79
C ILE A 92 12.07 -27.06 -5.29
N LEU A 93 12.96 -27.49 -4.39
CA LEU A 93 14.07 -28.38 -4.72
C LEU A 93 13.56 -29.75 -5.21
N SER A 94 12.55 -30.31 -4.54
CA SER A 94 11.90 -31.56 -4.96
C SER A 94 11.27 -31.43 -6.34
N ARG A 95 10.50 -30.35 -6.59
CA ARG A 95 9.87 -30.09 -7.90
C ARG A 95 10.89 -29.87 -9.02
N TYR A 96 12.07 -29.32 -8.71
CA TYR A 96 13.13 -29.15 -9.71
C TYR A 96 13.65 -30.50 -10.23
N GLY A 97 13.68 -31.54 -9.39
CA GLY A 97 14.15 -32.88 -9.76
C GLY A 97 13.33 -33.56 -10.88
N GLY A 98 12.10 -33.12 -11.11
CA GLY A 98 11.25 -33.61 -12.21
C GLY A 98 11.51 -32.95 -13.58
N ARG A 99 12.55 -32.11 -13.71
CA ARG A 99 12.88 -31.42 -14.98
C ARG A 99 13.64 -32.33 -15.96
N PRO A 100 13.60 -32.03 -17.28
CA PRO A 100 14.27 -32.83 -18.30
C PRO A 100 15.79 -32.97 -18.08
N GLU A 101 16.39 -34.01 -18.66
CA GLU A 101 17.83 -34.23 -18.55
C GLU A 101 18.69 -33.08 -19.12
N GLU A 102 18.17 -32.35 -20.11
CA GLU A 102 18.83 -31.17 -20.69
C GLU A 102 18.97 -29.99 -19.69
N ALA A 103 18.31 -30.05 -18.52
CA ALA A 103 18.41 -29.02 -17.48
C ALA A 103 19.72 -29.11 -16.69
N PHE A 104 20.12 -28.00 -16.07
CA PHE A 104 21.32 -27.97 -15.23
C PHE A 104 21.17 -28.94 -14.04
N PRO A 105 22.17 -29.81 -13.77
CA PRO A 105 21.97 -30.99 -12.94
C PRO A 105 21.55 -30.68 -11.50
N TRP A 106 21.96 -29.52 -10.98
CA TRP A 106 21.74 -29.17 -9.59
C TRP A 106 20.77 -28.00 -9.45
N PRO A 107 19.71 -28.11 -8.63
CA PRO A 107 18.96 -26.93 -8.22
C PRO A 107 19.83 -25.99 -7.38
N VAL A 108 20.70 -26.57 -6.54
CA VAL A 108 21.69 -25.89 -5.70
C VAL A 108 23.00 -26.70 -5.72
N LEU A 109 24.13 -26.04 -5.95
CA LEU A 109 25.47 -26.63 -5.91
C LEU A 109 26.38 -25.80 -5.00
N HIS A 110 27.00 -26.44 -4.02
CA HIS A 110 28.00 -25.82 -3.15
C HIS A 110 29.41 -26.17 -3.64
N LEU A 111 30.24 -25.15 -3.87
CA LEU A 111 31.64 -25.34 -4.25
C LEU A 111 32.54 -25.08 -3.03
N PRO A 112 33.55 -25.94 -2.77
CA PRO A 112 34.47 -25.78 -1.63
C PRO A 112 35.55 -24.72 -1.90
N ASP A 113 35.82 -24.39 -3.16
CA ASP A 113 36.85 -23.46 -3.61
C ASP A 113 36.40 -22.01 -3.37
N GLY A 114 36.46 -21.59 -2.11
CA GLY A 114 35.76 -20.43 -1.58
C GLY A 114 34.28 -20.78 -1.32
N PRO A 115 33.68 -20.46 -0.16
CA PRO A 115 32.30 -20.80 0.12
C PRO A 115 31.38 -20.08 -0.89
N MET A 116 30.98 -20.81 -1.94
CA MET A 116 30.11 -20.33 -3.00
C MET A 116 28.95 -21.27 -3.19
N THR A 117 27.76 -20.70 -3.36
CA THR A 117 26.52 -21.43 -3.58
C THR A 117 25.91 -21.00 -4.89
N LEU A 118 25.71 -21.96 -5.79
CA LEU A 118 25.11 -21.76 -7.09
C LEU A 118 23.66 -22.22 -7.06
N CYS A 119 22.75 -21.39 -7.55
CA CYS A 119 21.32 -21.73 -7.69
C CYS A 119 20.91 -21.63 -9.16
N ALA A 120 20.26 -22.68 -9.66
CA ALA A 120 19.76 -22.73 -11.03
C ALA A 120 18.39 -22.06 -11.13
N PHE A 121 18.25 -21.08 -12.02
CA PHE A 121 16.94 -20.48 -12.33
C PHE A 121 15.92 -21.57 -12.73
N PRO A 122 14.68 -21.55 -12.21
CA PRO A 122 14.02 -20.48 -11.43
C PRO A 122 14.10 -20.64 -9.90
N VAL A 123 15.03 -21.45 -9.37
CA VAL A 123 15.21 -21.63 -7.92
C VAL A 123 15.85 -20.37 -7.34
N ASP A 124 15.13 -19.71 -6.43
CA ASP A 124 15.58 -18.50 -5.73
C ASP A 124 14.95 -18.46 -4.33
N ALA A 125 15.79 -18.27 -3.30
CA ALA A 125 15.35 -18.28 -1.90
C ALA A 125 14.52 -17.04 -1.52
N ALA A 126 14.80 -15.88 -2.11
CA ALA A 126 14.07 -14.64 -1.86
C ALA A 126 12.93 -14.38 -2.86
N LEU A 127 12.87 -15.17 -3.94
CA LEU A 127 11.77 -15.21 -4.91
C LEU A 127 11.19 -16.63 -5.04
N PRO A 128 10.64 -17.23 -3.96
CA PRO A 128 10.14 -18.61 -4.00
C PRO A 128 9.03 -18.81 -5.05
N TRP A 129 8.27 -17.76 -5.35
CA TRP A 129 7.19 -17.75 -6.33
C TRP A 129 7.68 -17.78 -7.79
N LEU A 130 8.97 -17.53 -8.04
CA LEU A 130 9.54 -17.50 -9.38
C LEU A 130 9.37 -18.85 -10.09
N PHE A 131 9.42 -19.95 -9.33
CA PHE A 131 9.23 -21.30 -9.86
C PHE A 131 7.84 -21.48 -10.50
N ASP A 132 6.80 -20.98 -9.84
CA ASP A 132 5.41 -21.02 -10.35
C ASP A 132 5.16 -19.93 -11.39
N ALA A 133 5.84 -18.78 -11.31
CA ALA A 133 5.69 -17.69 -12.27
C ALA A 133 6.24 -18.03 -13.68
N VAL A 134 7.11 -19.04 -13.80
CA VAL A 134 7.57 -19.60 -15.08
C VAL A 134 6.80 -20.85 -15.50
N ASP A 135 5.88 -21.35 -14.66
CA ASP A 135 5.03 -22.50 -14.98
C ASP A 135 3.77 -22.02 -15.73
N PRO A 136 3.58 -22.44 -17.00
CA PRO A 136 2.39 -22.11 -17.79
C PRO A 136 1.06 -22.37 -17.07
N ASP A 137 0.94 -23.47 -16.32
CA ASP A 137 -0.32 -23.88 -15.72
C ASP A 137 -0.65 -23.11 -14.44
N ALA A 138 0.36 -22.84 -13.62
CA ALA A 138 0.20 -21.97 -12.45
C ALA A 138 -0.24 -20.57 -12.86
N VAL A 139 0.38 -20.00 -13.89
CA VAL A 139 0.02 -18.66 -14.41
C VAL A 139 -1.34 -18.67 -15.10
N LYS A 140 -1.67 -19.73 -15.84
CA LYS A 140 -3.01 -19.92 -16.43
C LYS A 140 -4.10 -19.94 -15.36
N ARG A 141 -3.89 -20.65 -14.24
CA ARG A 141 -4.83 -20.63 -13.09
C ARG A 141 -4.97 -19.22 -12.52
N ALA A 142 -3.86 -18.53 -12.28
CA ALA A 142 -3.88 -17.17 -11.73
C ALA A 142 -4.63 -16.17 -12.64
N LEU A 143 -4.35 -16.16 -13.95
CA LEU A 143 -5.07 -15.32 -14.92
C LEU A 143 -6.53 -15.76 -15.08
N GLY A 144 -6.81 -17.06 -15.00
CA GLY A 144 -8.16 -17.61 -15.04
C GLY A 144 -9.05 -17.11 -13.90
N ARG A 145 -8.50 -17.04 -12.68
CA ARG A 145 -9.17 -16.42 -11.53
C ARG A 145 -9.38 -14.92 -11.76
N MET A 146 -8.32 -14.20 -12.12
CA MET A 146 -8.38 -12.74 -12.38
C MET A 146 -9.41 -12.34 -13.44
N TRP A 147 -9.62 -13.15 -14.48
CA TRP A 147 -10.53 -12.85 -15.57
C TRP A 147 -11.85 -13.63 -15.53
N GLY A 148 -12.08 -14.44 -14.48
CA GLY A 148 -13.26 -15.32 -14.38
C GLY A 148 -14.59 -14.58 -14.54
N ASP A 149 -14.68 -13.39 -13.94
CA ASP A 149 -15.86 -12.52 -14.00
C ASP A 149 -16.01 -11.75 -15.32
N ARG A 150 -14.96 -11.70 -16.15
CA ARG A 150 -14.97 -11.01 -17.46
C ARG A 150 -15.54 -11.89 -18.57
N ARG A 151 -16.08 -13.07 -18.23
CA ARG A 151 -16.47 -14.11 -19.20
C ARG A 151 -15.32 -14.46 -20.15
N VAL A 152 -14.06 -14.41 -19.69
CA VAL A 152 -12.88 -14.79 -20.48
C VAL A 152 -12.34 -16.13 -19.96
N ARG A 153 -11.98 -17.02 -20.88
CA ARG A 153 -11.31 -18.29 -20.59
C ARG A 153 -9.87 -18.22 -21.06
N VAL A 154 -8.92 -18.47 -20.18
CA VAL A 154 -7.50 -18.61 -20.55
C VAL A 154 -7.27 -20.01 -21.11
N ARG A 155 -6.85 -20.11 -22.37
CA ARG A 155 -6.58 -21.39 -23.04
C ARG A 155 -5.14 -21.84 -22.85
N ARG A 156 -4.20 -20.95 -23.11
CA ARG A 156 -2.76 -21.23 -23.07
C ARG A 156 -1.99 -20.00 -22.59
N VAL A 157 -0.92 -20.24 -21.85
CA VAL A 157 0.06 -19.23 -21.45
C VAL A 157 1.45 -19.70 -21.86
N LYS A 158 2.29 -18.79 -22.34
CA LYS A 158 3.71 -19.07 -22.61
C LYS A 158 4.58 -18.02 -21.90
N PRO A 159 5.15 -18.36 -20.74
CA PRO A 159 6.07 -17.48 -20.02
C PRO A 159 7.46 -17.49 -20.66
N LYS A 160 8.15 -16.35 -20.66
CA LYS A 160 9.57 -16.23 -21.00
C LYS A 160 10.25 -15.21 -20.08
N PRO A 161 11.41 -15.52 -19.48
CA PRO A 161 12.18 -14.54 -18.72
C PRO A 161 12.60 -13.36 -19.61
N LEU A 162 12.40 -12.13 -19.11
CA LEU A 162 12.85 -10.90 -19.77
C LEU A 162 14.05 -10.30 -19.03
N ALA A 163 13.98 -10.22 -17.70
CA ALA A 163 15.05 -9.74 -16.84
C ALA A 163 15.01 -10.49 -15.50
N TYR A 164 16.18 -10.73 -14.92
CA TYR A 164 16.31 -11.40 -13.63
C TYR A 164 17.47 -10.78 -12.86
N THR A 165 17.22 -10.43 -11.61
CA THR A 165 18.22 -9.96 -10.65
C THR A 165 18.09 -10.85 -9.43
N PRO A 166 19.02 -11.81 -9.23
CA PRO A 166 18.91 -12.83 -8.19
C PRO A 166 18.60 -12.24 -6.82
N GLU A 167 17.70 -12.90 -6.11
CA GLU A 167 17.19 -12.54 -4.77
C GLU A 167 16.54 -11.15 -4.66
N ALA A 168 16.29 -10.46 -5.78
CA ALA A 168 15.77 -9.09 -5.79
C ALA A 168 14.47 -8.98 -6.58
N ARG A 169 14.51 -9.30 -7.89
CA ARG A 169 13.37 -9.10 -8.80
C ARG A 169 13.48 -9.96 -10.06
N ALA A 170 12.33 -10.24 -10.67
CA ALA A 170 12.27 -10.81 -12.01
C ALA A 170 11.15 -10.16 -12.82
N THR A 171 11.37 -10.07 -14.12
CA THR A 171 10.39 -9.62 -15.11
C THR A 171 10.26 -10.70 -16.17
N LEU A 172 9.03 -11.07 -16.49
CA LEU A 172 8.70 -12.10 -17.46
C LEU A 172 7.74 -11.52 -18.51
N THR A 173 7.82 -12.07 -19.71
CA THR A 173 6.81 -11.84 -20.76
C THR A 173 5.89 -13.04 -20.82
N TYR A 174 4.61 -12.81 -21.09
CA TYR A 174 3.59 -13.84 -21.23
C TYR A 174 2.85 -13.65 -22.53
N GLU A 175 2.86 -14.66 -23.39
CA GLU A 175 1.91 -14.77 -24.51
C GLU A 175 0.69 -15.54 -23.98
N VAL A 176 -0.47 -14.88 -23.93
CA VAL A 176 -1.69 -15.43 -23.34
C VAL A 176 -2.74 -15.57 -24.42
N LEU A 177 -3.07 -16.81 -24.78
CA LEU A 177 -4.21 -17.12 -25.62
C LEU A 177 -5.45 -17.23 -24.74
N SER A 178 -6.38 -16.31 -24.94
CA SER A 178 -7.65 -16.22 -24.22
C SER A 178 -8.83 -16.27 -25.19
N GLU A 179 -10.02 -16.55 -24.68
CA GLU A 179 -11.23 -16.65 -25.48
C GLU A 179 -12.40 -16.06 -24.71
N SER A 180 -13.19 -15.19 -25.36
CA SER A 180 -14.45 -14.72 -24.79
C SER A 180 -15.48 -15.85 -24.78
N LYS A 181 -16.04 -16.19 -23.62
CA LYS A 181 -17.07 -17.23 -23.48
C LYS A 181 -18.37 -16.88 -24.24
N GLY A 182 -18.60 -15.61 -24.57
CA GLY A 182 -19.78 -15.18 -25.30
C GLY A 182 -19.66 -15.32 -26.82
N THR A 183 -18.48 -15.06 -27.38
CA THR A 183 -18.26 -15.05 -28.85
C THR A 183 -17.41 -16.20 -29.35
N GLY A 184 -16.68 -16.90 -28.47
CA GLY A 184 -15.72 -17.94 -28.84
C GLY A 184 -14.48 -17.41 -29.58
N VAL A 185 -14.33 -16.09 -29.72
CA VAL A 185 -13.23 -15.50 -30.48
C VAL A 185 -11.94 -15.60 -29.68
N PRO A 186 -10.87 -16.22 -30.23
CA PRO A 186 -9.57 -16.26 -29.60
C PRO A 186 -8.87 -14.92 -29.71
N GLU A 187 -8.23 -14.49 -28.63
CA GLU A 187 -7.42 -13.27 -28.53
C GLU A 187 -6.05 -13.62 -27.95
N LEU A 188 -4.98 -13.22 -28.65
CA LEU A 188 -3.61 -13.33 -28.17
C LEU A 188 -3.20 -12.01 -27.50
N ARG A 189 -3.03 -12.02 -26.18
CA ARG A 189 -2.52 -10.90 -25.40
C ARG A 189 -1.04 -11.10 -25.07
N ARG A 190 -0.31 -9.99 -24.98
CA ARG A 190 1.10 -9.99 -24.54
C ARG A 190 1.20 -9.21 -23.25
N LEU A 191 1.56 -9.88 -22.16
CA LEU A 191 1.67 -9.26 -20.84
C LEU A 191 3.11 -9.21 -20.38
N ILE A 192 3.43 -8.23 -19.54
CA ILE A 192 4.64 -8.19 -18.72
C ILE A 192 4.23 -8.54 -17.29
N GLY A 193 4.89 -9.53 -16.69
CA GLY A 193 4.74 -9.85 -15.28
C GLY A 193 5.98 -9.45 -14.49
N LYS A 194 5.79 -8.77 -13.35
CA LYS A 194 6.87 -8.28 -12.49
C LYS A 194 6.74 -8.77 -11.05
N MET A 195 7.84 -9.28 -10.51
CA MET A 195 7.94 -9.73 -9.12
C MET A 195 9.12 -9.09 -8.42
N HIS A 196 9.00 -8.96 -7.09
CA HIS A 196 10.02 -8.31 -6.26
C HIS A 196 10.08 -8.96 -4.88
N GLY A 197 11.26 -9.38 -4.42
CA GLY A 197 11.43 -10.19 -3.21
C GLY A 197 11.05 -9.46 -1.92
N ARG A 198 11.14 -8.13 -1.91
CA ARG A 198 10.83 -7.29 -0.75
C ARG A 198 9.59 -6.39 -0.87
N LYS A 199 8.96 -6.32 -2.05
CA LYS A 199 7.86 -5.37 -2.31
C LYS A 199 6.61 -6.16 -2.71
N PRO A 200 5.53 -6.10 -1.91
CA PRO A 200 4.28 -6.75 -2.24
C PRO A 200 3.71 -6.29 -3.59
N ALA A 201 3.22 -7.23 -4.39
CA ALA A 201 2.55 -6.99 -5.66
C ALA A 201 1.38 -6.01 -5.51
N ALA A 202 0.60 -6.15 -4.42
CA ALA A 202 -0.56 -5.30 -4.14
C ALA A 202 -0.19 -3.82 -4.13
N ARG A 203 0.89 -3.48 -3.45
CA ARG A 203 1.37 -2.10 -3.36
C ARG A 203 1.84 -1.56 -4.71
N ARG A 204 2.61 -2.36 -5.47
CA ARG A 204 3.13 -1.96 -6.78
C ARG A 204 1.99 -1.77 -7.79
N HIS A 205 1.06 -2.72 -7.81
CA HIS A 205 -0.14 -2.68 -8.64
C HIS A 205 -1.05 -1.51 -8.29
N ALA A 206 -1.30 -1.23 -7.01
CA ALA A 206 -2.13 -0.09 -6.59
C ALA A 206 -1.52 1.25 -7.04
N GLY A 207 -0.20 1.41 -6.93
CA GLY A 207 0.51 2.60 -7.43
C GLY A 207 0.43 2.76 -8.95
N ALA A 208 0.68 1.68 -9.69
CA ALA A 208 0.57 1.66 -11.15
C ALA A 208 -0.88 1.94 -11.61
N TRP A 209 -1.88 1.35 -10.94
CA TRP A 209 -3.30 1.60 -11.20
C TRP A 209 -3.67 3.05 -10.94
N ALA A 210 -3.24 3.63 -9.82
CA ALA A 210 -3.54 5.01 -9.49
C ALA A 210 -3.01 5.98 -10.54
N LEU A 211 -1.73 5.82 -10.93
CA LEU A 211 -1.13 6.64 -11.98
C LEU A 211 -1.83 6.43 -13.32
N TRP A 212 -2.05 5.18 -13.74
CA TRP A 212 -2.71 4.88 -15.02
C TRP A 212 -4.13 5.45 -15.07
N ARG A 213 -4.94 5.29 -14.01
CA ARG A 213 -6.32 5.79 -13.95
C ARG A 213 -6.39 7.29 -14.18
N VAL A 214 -5.51 8.06 -13.54
CA VAL A 214 -5.50 9.53 -13.63
C VAL A 214 -4.85 10.01 -14.92
N ALA A 215 -3.86 9.30 -15.43
CA ALA A 215 -3.05 9.76 -16.56
C ALA A 215 -3.37 9.12 -17.92
N ARG A 216 -4.22 8.09 -18.01
CA ARG A 216 -4.45 7.29 -19.25
C ARG A 216 -4.85 8.10 -20.48
N ASP A 217 -5.50 9.25 -20.30
CA ASP A 217 -5.94 10.12 -21.40
C ASP A 217 -4.88 11.15 -21.80
N ARG A 218 -3.80 11.26 -21.04
CA ARG A 218 -2.72 12.27 -21.20
C ARG A 218 -1.34 11.66 -21.40
N LEU A 219 -1.10 10.47 -20.87
CA LEU A 219 0.15 9.71 -20.99
C LEU A 219 -0.11 8.31 -21.55
N ASN A 220 0.82 7.83 -22.36
CA ASN A 220 0.82 6.44 -22.80
C ASN A 220 1.59 5.61 -21.76
N LEU A 221 0.84 4.95 -20.89
CA LEU A 221 1.35 4.07 -19.84
C LEU A 221 0.90 2.64 -20.12
N ALA A 222 1.67 1.65 -19.67
CA ALA A 222 1.28 0.25 -19.77
C ALA A 222 0.00 0.02 -18.93
N PRO A 223 -1.13 -0.38 -19.53
CA PRO A 223 -2.34 -0.68 -18.77
C PRO A 223 -2.09 -1.76 -17.70
N PRO A 224 -2.29 -1.46 -16.41
CA PRO A 224 -2.21 -2.47 -15.36
C PRO A 224 -3.40 -3.44 -15.50
N VAL A 225 -3.10 -4.73 -15.62
CA VAL A 225 -4.09 -5.78 -15.86
C VAL A 225 -4.65 -6.31 -14.54
N GLY A 226 -3.77 -6.52 -13.56
CA GLY A 226 -4.10 -7.09 -12.26
C GLY A 226 -2.87 -7.62 -11.55
N GLN A 227 -3.06 -8.20 -10.38
CA GLN A 227 -2.02 -8.93 -9.65
C GLN A 227 -2.43 -10.37 -9.38
N ALA A 228 -1.47 -11.27 -9.29
CA ALA A 228 -1.61 -12.62 -8.75
C ALA A 228 -0.91 -12.64 -7.38
N PRO A 229 -1.66 -12.41 -6.28
CA PRO A 229 -1.08 -12.27 -4.95
C PRO A 229 -0.32 -13.52 -4.51
N GLY A 230 -0.80 -14.72 -4.86
CA GLY A 230 -0.15 -16.00 -4.52
C GLY A 230 1.23 -16.18 -5.13
N LEU A 231 1.51 -15.45 -6.20
CA LEU A 231 2.79 -15.47 -6.89
C LEU A 231 3.61 -14.21 -6.64
N ASN A 232 3.09 -13.26 -5.84
CA ASN A 232 3.63 -11.91 -5.71
C ASN A 232 3.97 -11.25 -7.07
N LEU A 233 3.10 -11.46 -8.04
CA LEU A 233 3.29 -11.11 -9.45
C LEU A 233 2.27 -10.06 -9.88
N THR A 234 2.70 -8.98 -10.51
CA THR A 234 1.83 -7.97 -11.13
C THR A 234 1.84 -8.14 -12.64
N PHE A 235 0.71 -7.94 -13.32
CA PHE A 235 0.58 -7.98 -14.77
C PHE A 235 0.24 -6.60 -15.33
N GLU A 236 0.91 -6.24 -16.41
CA GLU A 236 0.61 -5.06 -17.24
C GLU A 236 0.60 -5.49 -18.73
N GLU A 237 -0.19 -4.81 -19.56
CA GLU A 237 -0.14 -5.03 -21.01
C GLU A 237 1.24 -4.63 -21.55
N ARG A 238 1.78 -5.42 -22.47
CA ARG A 238 3.05 -5.11 -23.12
C ARG A 238 2.83 -3.99 -24.13
N LEU A 239 3.56 -2.89 -23.96
CA LEU A 239 3.64 -1.83 -24.95
C LEU A 239 4.59 -2.22 -26.09
N GLU A 240 4.19 -1.91 -27.32
CA GLU A 240 5.04 -2.06 -28.51
C GLU A 240 5.78 -0.74 -28.77
N GLY A 241 7.10 -0.81 -28.99
CA GLY A 241 7.95 0.35 -29.21
C GLY A 241 9.43 0.06 -29.01
N VAL A 242 10.28 1.00 -29.41
CA VAL A 242 11.75 0.92 -29.29
C VAL A 242 12.22 1.75 -28.10
N ARG A 243 13.22 1.28 -27.35
CA ARG A 243 13.77 2.04 -26.22
C ARG A 243 14.41 3.33 -26.69
N LEU A 244 14.17 4.44 -26.00
CA LEU A 244 14.71 5.75 -26.36
C LEU A 244 16.25 5.72 -26.45
N THR A 245 16.94 4.96 -25.59
CA THR A 245 18.41 4.78 -25.67
C THR A 245 18.90 4.27 -27.03
N GLU A 246 18.11 3.43 -27.71
CA GLU A 246 18.48 2.81 -28.99
C GLU A 246 18.34 3.79 -30.15
N LEU A 247 17.60 4.89 -29.95
CA LEU A 247 17.33 5.92 -30.96
C LEU A 247 18.28 7.11 -30.87
N SER A 248 19.32 7.03 -30.03
CA SER A 248 20.30 8.12 -29.78
C SER A 248 21.06 8.59 -31.01
N HIS A 249 21.15 7.76 -32.05
CA HIS A 249 21.81 8.07 -33.31
C HIS A 249 20.91 8.82 -34.32
N LEU A 250 19.61 8.95 -34.04
CA LEU A 250 18.65 9.58 -34.95
C LEU A 250 18.58 11.10 -34.72
N GLY A 251 18.46 11.88 -35.81
CA GLY A 251 18.27 13.34 -35.72
C GLY A 251 17.00 13.77 -34.97
N THR A 252 16.02 12.87 -34.80
CA THR A 252 14.80 13.12 -34.03
C THR A 252 14.95 12.90 -32.51
N PHE A 253 16.10 12.42 -32.04
CA PHE A 253 16.34 12.02 -30.66
C PHE A 253 16.06 13.16 -29.66
N GLU A 254 16.53 14.38 -29.93
CA GLU A 254 16.29 15.53 -29.06
C GLU A 254 14.78 15.81 -28.87
N SER A 255 14.00 15.78 -29.96
CA SER A 255 12.54 15.95 -29.87
C SER A 255 11.88 14.86 -29.03
N MET A 256 12.35 13.62 -29.11
CA MET A 256 11.85 12.51 -28.28
C MET A 256 12.21 12.70 -26.80
N VAL A 257 13.42 13.20 -26.53
CA VAL A 257 13.89 13.55 -25.19
C VAL A 257 13.05 14.68 -24.58
N ARG A 258 12.74 15.74 -25.34
CA ARG A 258 11.80 16.79 -24.89
C ARG A 258 10.41 16.24 -24.57
N ARG A 259 9.91 15.28 -25.36
CA ARG A 259 8.63 14.60 -25.05
C ARG A 259 8.70 13.79 -23.77
N ALA A 260 9.83 13.13 -23.49
CA ALA A 260 10.05 12.45 -22.22
C ALA A 260 10.06 13.43 -21.04
N ALA A 261 10.70 14.60 -21.18
CA ALA A 261 10.68 15.68 -20.18
C ALA A 261 9.25 16.16 -19.86
N ARG A 262 8.42 16.36 -20.90
CA ARG A 262 7.00 16.71 -20.72
C ARG A 262 6.22 15.63 -19.99
N ALA A 263 6.42 14.38 -20.39
CA ALA A 263 5.70 13.25 -19.81
C ALA A 263 6.02 13.08 -18.32
N ILE A 264 7.31 13.14 -17.94
CA ILE A 264 7.70 13.01 -16.54
C ILE A 264 7.32 14.24 -15.71
N GLY A 265 7.42 15.46 -16.27
CA GLY A 265 6.92 16.67 -15.63
C GLY A 265 5.42 16.63 -15.34
N PHE A 266 4.62 16.03 -16.23
CA PHE A 266 3.21 15.78 -15.96
C PHE A 266 3.01 14.82 -14.78
N VAL A 267 3.75 13.71 -14.72
CA VAL A 267 3.69 12.77 -13.57
C VAL A 267 4.02 13.48 -12.26
N HIS A 268 5.07 14.30 -12.25
CA HIS A 268 5.55 14.99 -11.05
C HIS A 268 4.53 15.96 -10.45
N GLY A 269 3.64 16.52 -11.27
CA GLY A 269 2.58 17.42 -10.85
C GLY A 269 1.27 16.74 -10.44
N LEU A 270 1.17 15.41 -10.53
CA LEU A 270 -0.02 14.68 -10.08
C LEU A 270 -0.07 14.57 -8.56
N ASP A 271 -1.28 14.43 -8.03
CA ASP A 271 -1.50 14.01 -6.65
C ASP A 271 -2.20 12.65 -6.63
N LEU A 272 -1.56 11.67 -5.97
CA LEU A 272 -1.96 10.27 -5.98
C LEU A 272 -1.83 9.66 -4.58
N PRO A 273 -2.74 8.77 -4.16
CA PRO A 273 -2.65 8.07 -2.88
C PRO A 273 -1.54 6.99 -2.93
N LEU A 274 -0.29 7.41 -2.75
CA LEU A 274 0.88 6.52 -2.77
C LEU A 274 1.47 6.27 -1.37
N ALA A 275 1.77 5.00 -1.10
CA ALA A 275 2.36 4.56 0.18
C ALA A 275 3.85 4.92 0.37
N PRO A 276 4.76 4.71 -0.61
CA PRO A 276 6.18 4.99 -0.38
C PRO A 276 6.46 6.49 -0.36
N LYS A 277 7.16 6.92 0.68
CA LYS A 277 7.82 8.23 0.75
C LYS A 277 9.33 8.06 0.68
N ARG A 278 9.95 8.81 -0.22
CA ARG A 278 11.41 8.95 -0.43
C ARG A 278 11.89 10.21 0.28
N ALA A 279 12.11 10.07 1.59
CA ALA A 279 12.59 11.17 2.42
C ALA A 279 14.06 11.51 2.10
N PRO A 280 14.51 12.76 2.28
CA PRO A 280 15.89 13.17 2.02
C PRO A 280 16.94 12.25 2.66
N GLN A 281 16.71 11.80 3.89
CA GLN A 281 17.62 10.89 4.61
C GLN A 281 17.73 9.52 3.94
N LYS A 282 16.64 9.01 3.34
CA LYS A 282 16.66 7.76 2.57
C LYS A 282 17.43 7.92 1.26
N GLU A 283 17.33 9.08 0.62
CA GLU A 283 18.09 9.37 -0.60
C GLU A 283 19.59 9.54 -0.32
N ALA A 284 19.95 10.25 0.76
CA ALA A 284 21.34 10.32 1.21
C ALA A 284 21.90 8.94 1.60
N GLN A 285 21.06 8.05 2.15
CA GLN A 285 21.46 6.66 2.43
C GLN A 285 21.83 5.88 1.16
N VAL A 286 21.24 6.20 0.00
CA VAL A 286 21.64 5.58 -1.28
C VAL A 286 23.09 5.93 -1.59
N VAL A 287 23.48 7.21 -1.46
CA VAL A 287 24.88 7.64 -1.65
C VAL A 287 25.81 6.94 -0.66
N ARG A 288 25.47 6.98 0.63
CA ARG A 288 26.26 6.34 1.70
C ARG A 288 26.44 4.83 1.50
N ARG A 289 25.49 4.16 0.83
CA ARG A 289 25.59 2.74 0.49
C ARG A 289 26.55 2.45 -0.66
N TRP A 290 26.66 3.34 -1.64
CA TRP A 290 27.50 3.13 -2.82
C TRP A 290 28.94 3.61 -2.64
N VAL A 291 29.19 4.58 -1.77
CA VAL A 291 30.55 5.08 -1.48
C VAL A 291 31.53 3.95 -1.11
N PRO A 292 31.25 3.06 -0.14
CA PRO A 292 32.16 1.96 0.19
C PRO A 292 32.41 1.00 -0.98
N VAL A 293 31.39 0.77 -1.82
CA VAL A 293 31.51 -0.08 -3.01
C VAL A 293 32.51 0.55 -3.97
N LEU A 294 32.37 1.84 -4.27
CA LEU A 294 33.26 2.55 -5.17
C LEU A 294 34.68 2.66 -4.63
N CYS A 295 34.85 2.88 -3.31
CA CYS A 295 36.16 2.88 -2.67
C CYS A 295 36.87 1.52 -2.82
N ALA A 296 36.14 0.41 -2.66
CA ALA A 296 36.70 -0.92 -2.87
C ALA A 296 37.07 -1.18 -4.34
N LEU A 297 36.24 -0.71 -5.28
CA LEU A 297 36.48 -0.86 -6.72
C LEU A 297 37.66 0.00 -7.22
N CYS A 298 37.81 1.21 -6.69
CA CYS A 298 38.80 2.20 -7.07
C CYS A 298 39.59 2.70 -5.83
N PRO A 299 40.46 1.87 -5.20
CA PRO A 299 41.14 2.22 -3.95
C PRO A 299 41.97 3.50 -4.02
N GLU A 300 42.61 3.74 -5.16
CA GLU A 300 43.41 4.95 -5.41
C GLU A 300 42.59 6.24 -5.36
N GLN A 301 41.28 6.16 -5.61
CA GLN A 301 40.34 7.29 -5.58
C GLN A 301 39.49 7.32 -4.30
N ALA A 302 39.68 6.39 -3.37
CA ALA A 302 38.80 6.25 -2.20
C ALA A 302 38.67 7.55 -1.37
N PRO A 303 39.75 8.29 -1.02
CA PRO A 303 39.61 9.54 -0.27
C PRO A 303 38.80 10.61 -1.02
N ARG A 304 38.90 10.62 -2.36
CA ARG A 304 38.15 11.54 -3.23
C ARG A 304 36.66 11.19 -3.25
N ILE A 305 36.35 9.91 -3.45
CA ILE A 305 34.99 9.37 -3.47
C ILE A 305 34.28 9.59 -2.13
N GLU A 306 34.99 9.38 -1.00
CA GLU A 306 34.45 9.61 0.35
C GLU A 306 34.07 11.07 0.57
N ARG A 307 34.97 12.01 0.22
CA ARG A 307 34.67 13.44 0.33
C ARG A 307 33.48 13.84 -0.54
N LEU A 308 33.45 13.40 -1.79
CA LEU A 308 32.34 13.68 -2.70
C LEU A 308 31.03 13.11 -2.17
N GLY A 309 31.02 11.84 -1.76
CA GLY A 309 29.85 11.17 -1.22
C GLY A 309 29.33 11.81 0.07
N GLY A 310 30.22 12.22 0.97
CA GLY A 310 29.86 12.96 2.19
C GLY A 310 29.19 14.30 1.88
N ARG A 311 29.76 15.08 0.94
CA ARG A 311 29.18 16.36 0.48
C ARG A 311 27.81 16.16 -0.17
N LEU A 312 27.69 15.21 -1.10
CA LEU A 312 26.42 14.92 -1.77
C LEU A 312 25.33 14.48 -0.80
N ALA A 313 25.66 13.61 0.17
CA ALA A 313 24.71 13.18 1.19
C ALA A 313 24.19 14.36 2.04
N ALA A 314 25.09 15.27 2.46
CA ALA A 314 24.73 16.46 3.23
C ALA A 314 23.86 17.43 2.41
N GLU A 315 24.23 17.70 1.15
CA GLU A 315 23.46 18.57 0.24
C GLU A 315 22.05 18.02 -0.03
N ILE A 316 21.90 16.70 -0.20
CA ILE A 316 20.60 16.06 -0.38
C ILE A 316 19.75 16.21 0.88
N GLU A 317 20.31 15.96 2.07
CA GLU A 317 19.58 16.14 3.34
C GLU A 317 19.13 17.58 3.55
N ALA A 318 19.92 18.56 3.12
CA ALA A 318 19.61 19.98 3.27
C ALA A 318 18.59 20.50 2.23
N ARG A 319 18.64 20.02 0.98
CA ARG A 319 17.96 20.66 -0.16
C ARG A 319 16.82 19.84 -0.77
N ALA A 320 16.77 18.53 -0.56
CA ALA A 320 15.74 17.68 -1.17
C ALA A 320 14.36 17.93 -0.55
N ARG A 321 13.31 17.90 -1.38
CA ARG A 321 11.93 18.22 -0.99
C ARG A 321 11.00 17.07 -1.34
N VAL A 322 10.18 16.61 -0.39
CA VAL A 322 9.13 15.62 -0.67
C VAL A 322 7.89 16.36 -1.16
N CYS A 323 7.80 16.62 -2.46
CA CYS A 323 6.81 17.55 -3.02
C CYS A 323 6.10 17.09 -4.29
N GLY A 324 6.43 15.92 -4.83
CA GLY A 324 5.75 15.39 -6.01
C GLY A 324 5.90 13.89 -6.15
N ILE A 325 5.15 13.33 -7.09
CA ILE A 325 5.29 11.92 -7.47
C ILE A 325 6.61 11.75 -8.20
N VAL A 326 7.34 10.69 -7.89
CA VAL A 326 8.56 10.28 -8.59
C VAL A 326 8.33 8.89 -9.16
N HIS A 327 8.70 8.70 -10.42
CA HIS A 327 8.83 7.40 -11.06
C HIS A 327 9.84 6.53 -10.33
N GLY A 328 10.94 7.12 -9.86
CA GLY A 328 11.90 6.48 -8.96
C GLY A 328 12.97 5.63 -9.63
N ASP A 329 12.80 5.26 -10.90
CA ASP A 329 13.82 4.73 -11.83
C ASP A 329 13.71 5.32 -13.26
N PHE A 330 13.49 6.63 -13.39
CA PHE A 330 13.32 7.25 -14.71
C PHE A 330 14.65 7.44 -15.45
N HIS A 331 14.82 6.73 -16.56
CA HIS A 331 15.96 6.85 -17.46
C HIS A 331 15.57 6.47 -18.89
N PRO A 332 16.35 6.83 -19.94
CA PRO A 332 15.93 6.64 -21.33
C PRO A 332 15.65 5.18 -21.75
N ALA A 333 16.11 4.17 -21.00
CA ALA A 333 15.80 2.77 -21.32
C ALA A 333 14.42 2.33 -20.78
N ASN A 334 13.84 3.09 -19.84
CA ASN A 334 12.48 2.96 -19.35
C ASN A 334 11.50 3.89 -20.10
N VAL A 335 11.95 4.45 -21.22
CA VAL A 335 11.14 5.22 -22.15
C VAL A 335 11.07 4.47 -23.47
N LEU A 336 9.86 4.14 -23.92
CA LEU A 336 9.62 3.55 -25.22
C LEU A 336 9.09 4.60 -26.20
N VAL A 337 9.48 4.48 -27.45
CA VAL A 337 9.01 5.32 -28.56
C VAL A 337 8.33 4.42 -29.58
N GLY A 338 7.03 4.65 -29.79
CA GLY A 338 6.21 4.05 -30.85
C GLY A 338 5.83 5.10 -31.89
N ASP A 339 4.73 4.89 -32.62
CA ASP A 339 4.17 5.76 -33.68
C ASP A 339 4.00 7.24 -33.26
N ARG A 340 5.13 7.94 -33.17
CA ARG A 340 5.31 9.31 -32.67
C ARG A 340 4.82 9.54 -31.24
N ARG A 341 4.79 8.52 -30.38
CA ARG A 341 4.39 8.64 -28.97
C ARG A 341 5.50 8.18 -28.03
N VAL A 342 5.67 8.92 -26.94
CA VAL A 342 6.53 8.50 -25.82
C VAL A 342 5.67 7.76 -24.80
N MET A 343 6.20 6.63 -24.34
CA MET A 343 5.60 5.74 -23.36
C MET A 343 6.55 5.55 -22.18
N ILE A 344 6.03 5.62 -20.96
CA ILE A 344 6.79 5.39 -19.74
C ILE A 344 6.48 3.99 -19.22
N VAL A 345 7.52 3.23 -18.90
CA VAL A 345 7.42 1.88 -18.34
C VAL A 345 8.23 1.78 -17.05
N ASP A 346 7.99 0.71 -16.29
CA ASP A 346 8.68 0.39 -15.03
C ASP A 346 8.34 1.27 -13.82
N LEU A 347 7.04 1.27 -13.47
CA LEU A 347 6.48 2.02 -12.34
C LEU A 347 6.69 1.35 -10.96
N ASP A 348 7.60 0.37 -10.83
CA ASP A 348 7.78 -0.43 -9.60
C ASP A 348 8.41 0.37 -8.44
N ASP A 349 9.02 1.52 -8.74
CA ASP A 349 9.67 2.43 -7.79
C ASP A 349 8.87 3.74 -7.57
N LEU A 350 7.63 3.80 -8.07
CA LEU A 350 6.75 4.96 -7.93
C LEU A 350 6.56 5.34 -6.46
N ALA A 351 6.79 6.60 -6.11
CA ALA A 351 6.75 7.11 -4.74
C ALA A 351 6.43 8.61 -4.67
N LEU A 352 6.20 9.12 -3.47
CA LEU A 352 6.26 10.55 -3.18
C LEU A 352 7.70 10.93 -2.80
N GLY A 353 8.30 11.91 -3.46
CA GLY A 353 9.70 12.28 -3.29
C GLY A 353 10.04 13.64 -3.87
N ASP A 354 11.32 13.87 -4.16
CA ASP A 354 11.80 15.04 -4.91
C ASP A 354 11.75 14.72 -6.41
N PRO A 355 10.91 15.41 -7.20
CA PRO A 355 10.84 15.28 -8.66
C PRO A 355 12.20 15.31 -9.37
N LEU A 356 13.16 16.07 -8.83
CA LEU A 356 14.47 16.22 -9.44
C LEU A 356 15.34 14.95 -9.36
N LEU A 357 14.93 13.96 -8.56
CA LEU A 357 15.55 12.64 -8.56
C LEU A 357 15.45 11.96 -9.94
N ASP A 358 14.28 12.02 -10.58
CA ASP A 358 14.08 11.42 -11.90
C ASP A 358 14.76 12.23 -13.00
N VAL A 359 14.80 13.57 -12.84
CA VAL A 359 15.53 14.48 -13.74
C VAL A 359 17.03 14.18 -13.69
N GLY A 360 17.62 14.17 -12.50
CA GLY A 360 19.03 13.89 -12.31
C GLY A 360 19.43 12.50 -12.80
N ARG A 361 18.59 11.49 -12.56
CA ARG A 361 18.83 10.13 -13.10
C ARG A 361 18.79 10.11 -14.63
N PHE A 362 17.83 10.80 -15.25
CA PHE A 362 17.72 10.85 -16.70
C PHE A 362 18.97 11.50 -17.33
N LEU A 363 19.42 12.64 -16.79
CA LEU A 363 20.64 13.34 -17.24
C LEU A 363 21.89 12.45 -17.08
N ALA A 364 22.09 11.87 -15.90
CA ALA A 364 23.21 10.96 -15.64
C ALA A 364 23.18 9.75 -16.58
N SER A 365 21.99 9.22 -16.90
CA SER A 365 21.86 8.09 -17.82
C SER A 365 22.22 8.44 -19.27
N LEU A 366 21.97 9.69 -19.71
CA LEU A 366 22.46 10.18 -21.00
C LEU A 366 23.99 10.24 -21.03
N ARG A 367 24.63 10.75 -19.96
CA ARG A 367 26.10 10.77 -19.81
C ARG A 367 26.70 9.36 -19.88
N VAL A 368 26.11 8.42 -19.13
CA VAL A 368 26.51 7.00 -19.14
C VAL A 368 26.33 6.37 -20.52
N SER A 369 25.24 6.73 -21.23
CA SER A 369 24.98 6.23 -22.58
C SER A 369 25.95 6.80 -23.61
N ALA A 370 26.29 8.09 -23.52
CA ALA A 370 27.29 8.76 -24.35
C ALA A 370 28.67 8.11 -24.20
N LEU A 371 29.13 7.92 -22.96
CA LEU A 371 30.39 7.23 -22.67
C LEU A 371 30.39 5.81 -23.25
N ARG A 372 29.28 5.08 -23.13
CA ARG A 372 29.17 3.71 -23.65
C ARG A 372 29.18 3.62 -25.18
N LEU A 373 28.52 4.56 -25.86
CA LEU A 373 28.30 4.48 -27.31
C LEU A 373 29.40 5.18 -28.11
N ALA A 374 29.94 6.29 -27.60
CA ALA A 374 30.88 7.14 -28.32
C ALA A 374 32.25 7.23 -27.62
N GLY A 375 32.42 6.68 -26.41
CA GLY A 375 33.63 6.87 -25.59
C GLY A 375 33.77 8.29 -25.02
N VAL A 376 32.86 9.20 -25.38
CA VAL A 376 32.90 10.63 -25.04
C VAL A 376 31.65 10.99 -24.25
N PRO A 377 31.76 11.39 -22.96
CA PRO A 377 30.61 11.75 -22.14
C PRO A 377 29.79 12.94 -22.63
N SER A 378 30.39 13.82 -23.44
CA SER A 378 29.74 15.03 -23.94
C SER A 378 28.89 14.81 -25.20
N ALA A 379 28.89 13.60 -25.78
CA ALA A 379 28.23 13.32 -27.05
C ALA A 379 26.70 13.47 -27.02
N LEU A 380 26.08 13.48 -25.83
CA LEU A 380 24.62 13.64 -25.65
C LEU A 380 24.26 14.89 -24.83
N ASP A 381 25.14 15.91 -24.81
CA ASP A 381 24.93 17.12 -24.01
C ASP A 381 23.79 17.97 -24.53
N ALA A 382 23.73 18.22 -25.84
CA ALA A 382 22.63 18.97 -26.44
C ALA A 382 21.26 18.34 -26.12
N PRO A 383 21.05 17.01 -26.29
CA PRO A 383 19.83 16.34 -25.81
C PRO A 383 19.60 16.45 -24.29
N ALA A 384 20.64 16.37 -23.46
CA ALA A 384 20.51 16.49 -22.01
C ALA A 384 20.08 17.91 -21.59
N GLU A 385 20.67 18.94 -22.18
CA GLU A 385 20.27 20.33 -21.94
C GLU A 385 18.85 20.61 -22.48
N ALA A 386 18.50 20.03 -23.63
CA ALA A 386 17.15 20.09 -24.17
C ALA A 386 16.10 19.45 -23.25
N PHE A 387 16.42 18.32 -22.62
CA PHE A 387 15.57 17.68 -21.60
C PHE A 387 15.36 18.62 -20.42
N LEU A 388 16.45 19.14 -19.86
CA LEU A 388 16.42 19.97 -18.66
C LEU A 388 15.67 21.28 -18.91
N ALA A 389 15.95 21.96 -20.01
CA ALA A 389 15.26 23.19 -20.39
C ALA A 389 13.75 22.97 -20.58
N GLU A 390 13.35 21.89 -21.26
CA GLU A 390 11.92 21.57 -21.41
C GLU A 390 11.25 21.27 -20.07
N TYR A 391 11.93 20.55 -19.18
CA TYR A 391 11.41 20.24 -17.84
C TYR A 391 11.25 21.51 -16.99
N LEU A 392 12.29 22.34 -16.90
CA LEU A 392 12.29 23.57 -16.09
C LEU A 392 11.33 24.63 -16.64
N SER A 393 11.05 24.66 -17.95
CA SER A 393 10.03 25.56 -18.52
C SER A 393 8.60 25.33 -17.98
N ARG A 394 8.38 24.21 -17.29
CA ARG A 394 7.07 23.76 -16.79
C ARG A 394 7.01 23.62 -15.27
N THR A 395 8.12 23.87 -14.59
CA THR A 395 8.23 23.66 -13.14
C THR A 395 8.88 24.88 -12.48
N PRO A 396 8.55 25.15 -11.20
CA PRO A 396 9.20 26.24 -10.46
C PRO A 396 10.59 25.86 -9.93
N ASP A 397 11.14 24.73 -10.39
CA ASP A 397 12.46 24.27 -9.97
C ASP A 397 13.58 25.03 -10.70
N ASP A 398 14.81 24.89 -10.21
CA ASP A 398 15.99 25.50 -10.81
C ASP A 398 17.01 24.44 -11.25
N GLU A 399 17.88 24.85 -12.18
CA GLU A 399 18.93 23.99 -12.72
C GLU A 399 19.89 23.50 -11.63
N ARG A 400 20.28 24.35 -10.66
CA ARG A 400 21.28 23.96 -9.65
C ARG A 400 20.81 22.76 -8.84
N ARG A 401 19.53 22.71 -8.47
CA ARG A 401 18.96 21.55 -7.80
C ARG A 401 18.96 20.33 -8.72
N ALA A 402 18.60 20.45 -10.00
CA ALA A 402 18.66 19.34 -10.94
C ALA A 402 20.08 18.76 -11.07
N ARG A 403 21.11 19.63 -11.12
CA ARG A 403 22.53 19.22 -11.18
C ARG A 403 23.01 18.50 -9.92
N LEU A 404 22.48 18.83 -8.75
CA LEU A 404 22.77 18.08 -7.52
C LEU A 404 22.31 16.61 -7.64
N PHE A 405 21.09 16.38 -8.13
CA PHE A 405 20.58 15.02 -8.34
C PHE A 405 21.27 14.30 -9.51
N GLU A 406 21.73 15.03 -10.53
CA GLU A 406 22.59 14.50 -11.59
C GLU A 406 23.92 13.99 -10.99
N ALA A 407 24.58 14.80 -10.16
CA ALA A 407 25.83 14.42 -9.49
C ALA A 407 25.68 13.16 -8.62
N VAL A 408 24.61 13.08 -7.83
CA VAL A 408 24.26 11.88 -7.05
C VAL A 408 24.09 10.66 -7.96
N SER A 409 23.35 10.82 -9.06
CA SER A 409 23.05 9.72 -9.99
C SER A 409 24.30 9.26 -10.74
N LEU A 410 25.21 10.16 -11.10
CA LEU A 410 26.50 9.86 -11.72
C LEU A 410 27.42 9.08 -10.77
N LEU A 411 27.52 9.51 -9.51
CA LEU A 411 28.30 8.80 -8.50
C LEU A 411 27.78 7.36 -8.33
N VAL A 412 26.46 7.19 -8.20
CA VAL A 412 25.85 5.85 -8.11
C VAL A 412 26.07 5.02 -9.37
N ALA A 413 26.00 5.64 -10.56
CA ALA A 413 26.22 4.98 -11.83
C ALA A 413 27.68 4.54 -12.06
N ALA A 414 28.65 5.12 -11.34
CA ALA A 414 30.07 4.77 -11.46
C ALA A 414 30.38 3.30 -11.11
N ALA A 415 29.52 2.62 -10.34
CA ALA A 415 29.64 1.17 -10.09
C ALA A 415 29.08 0.31 -11.24
N GLY A 416 28.31 0.91 -12.16
CA GLY A 416 27.63 0.24 -13.27
C GLY A 416 28.57 -0.50 -14.23
N PRO A 417 29.70 0.09 -14.68
CA PRO A 417 30.67 -0.59 -15.54
C PRO A 417 31.21 -1.89 -14.92
N PHE A 418 31.55 -1.88 -13.63
CA PHE A 418 31.98 -3.09 -12.91
C PHE A 418 30.81 -4.08 -12.77
N ARG A 419 29.63 -3.62 -12.36
CA ARG A 419 28.44 -4.47 -12.22
C ARG A 419 28.11 -5.26 -13.50
N LEU A 420 28.35 -4.67 -14.67
CA LEU A 420 28.12 -5.29 -15.97
C LEU A 420 29.37 -5.93 -16.59
N GLN A 421 30.48 -5.98 -15.85
CA GLN A 421 31.79 -6.52 -16.28
C GLN A 421 32.22 -5.99 -17.66
N ARG A 422 32.10 -4.69 -17.88
CA ARG A 422 32.54 -4.05 -19.13
C ARG A 422 34.07 -3.98 -19.17
N ALA A 423 34.63 -4.09 -20.37
CA ALA A 423 36.04 -3.76 -20.58
C ALA A 423 36.31 -2.29 -20.19
N GLY A 424 37.46 -2.02 -19.57
CA GLY A 424 37.83 -0.67 -19.12
C GLY A 424 36.91 -0.10 -18.02
N TRP A 425 36.32 -0.96 -17.17
CA TRP A 425 35.36 -0.51 -16.16
C TRP A 425 35.95 0.46 -15.14
N ARG A 426 37.27 0.39 -14.86
CA ARG A 426 37.96 1.26 -13.89
C ARG A 426 38.05 2.69 -14.41
N GLU A 427 38.44 2.83 -15.67
CA GLU A 427 38.55 4.09 -16.39
C GLU A 427 37.15 4.73 -16.51
N ALA A 428 36.15 3.93 -16.90
CA ALA A 428 34.77 4.40 -16.98
C ALA A 428 34.22 4.84 -15.60
N ALA A 429 34.56 4.15 -14.52
CA ALA A 429 34.17 4.54 -13.17
C ALA A 429 34.81 5.87 -12.76
N ALA A 430 36.11 6.04 -13.03
CA ALA A 430 36.83 7.30 -12.78
C ALA A 430 36.19 8.48 -13.50
N MET A 431 35.91 8.33 -14.81
CA MET A 431 35.25 9.37 -15.62
C MET A 431 33.86 9.74 -15.07
N LEU A 432 33.10 8.77 -14.55
CA LEU A 432 31.79 9.04 -13.94
C LEU A 432 31.90 9.77 -12.60
N VAL A 433 32.97 9.54 -11.84
CA VAL A 433 33.28 10.31 -10.62
C VAL A 433 33.66 11.75 -10.99
N ASP A 434 34.47 11.96 -12.04
CA ASP A 434 34.82 13.30 -12.55
C ASP A 434 33.55 14.09 -12.92
N LEU A 435 32.65 13.48 -13.70
CA LEU A 435 31.38 14.10 -14.10
C LEU A 435 30.49 14.41 -12.89
N ALA A 436 30.51 13.57 -11.85
CA ALA A 436 29.75 13.82 -10.63
C ALA A 436 30.28 15.07 -9.89
N GLU A 437 31.59 15.29 -9.86
CA GLU A 437 32.19 16.51 -9.29
C GLU A 437 31.85 17.75 -10.12
N GLU A 438 31.93 17.65 -11.45
CA GLU A 438 31.54 18.75 -12.35
C GLU A 438 30.06 19.15 -12.17
N ALA A 439 29.16 18.17 -12.10
CA ALA A 439 27.75 18.41 -11.86
C ALA A 439 27.51 19.04 -10.46
N LEU A 440 28.24 18.60 -9.44
CA LEU A 440 28.17 19.21 -8.10
C LEU A 440 28.69 20.66 -8.12
N ALA A 441 29.76 20.95 -8.87
CA ALA A 441 30.26 22.32 -9.01
C ALA A 441 29.22 23.25 -9.64
N ARG A 442 28.51 22.79 -10.69
CA ARG A 442 27.38 23.54 -11.27
C ARG A 442 26.23 23.74 -10.29
N ALA A 443 25.97 22.75 -9.43
CA ALA A 443 24.96 22.84 -8.38
C ALA A 443 25.29 23.85 -7.27
N SER A 444 26.56 24.26 -7.15
CA SER A 444 27.08 25.20 -6.15
C SER A 444 27.45 26.59 -6.71
N ALA A 445 27.27 26.84 -8.01
CA ALA A 445 27.63 28.12 -8.64
C ALA A 445 26.77 29.30 -8.12
N PRO A 446 27.35 30.52 -7.97
CA PRO A 446 26.62 31.71 -7.51
C PRO A 446 25.49 32.10 -8.49
N SER A 447 24.32 32.44 -7.95
CA SER A 447 23.11 32.69 -8.74
C SER A 447 23.12 34.10 -9.34
N ALA A 448 22.80 34.23 -10.63
CA ALA A 448 22.07 35.40 -11.11
C ALA A 448 20.64 35.31 -10.53
N VAL A 449 20.13 36.41 -9.99
CA VAL A 449 18.83 36.46 -9.31
C VAL A 449 17.72 36.12 -10.30
N VAL A 450 16.98 35.04 -10.05
CA VAL A 450 15.69 34.79 -10.70
C VAL A 450 14.60 35.01 -9.65
N SER A 451 13.93 36.15 -9.76
CA SER A 451 12.70 36.47 -9.01
C SER A 451 11.55 35.63 -9.57
N GLY A 452 11.50 34.35 -9.19
CA GLY A 452 10.34 33.50 -9.39
C GLY A 452 9.41 33.62 -8.20
N GLY A 453 8.24 34.25 -8.40
CA GLY A 453 7.18 34.34 -7.39
C GLY A 453 6.83 32.96 -6.84
N ALA A 454 6.53 32.89 -5.54
CA ALA A 454 6.07 31.67 -4.91
C ALA A 454 4.86 31.15 -5.69
N PRO A 455 4.92 29.93 -6.28
CA PRO A 455 3.72 29.34 -6.80
C PRO A 455 2.81 29.08 -5.61
N ASP A 456 1.58 29.57 -5.72
CA ASP A 456 0.46 29.17 -4.88
C ASP A 456 0.31 27.65 -5.01
N ARG A 457 0.98 26.92 -4.11
CA ARG A 457 0.73 25.51 -3.91
C ARG A 457 -0.49 25.47 -3.02
N GLY A 458 -1.66 25.61 -3.65
CA GLY A 458 -2.89 25.10 -3.08
C GLY A 458 -2.56 23.72 -2.51
N ASP A 459 -2.82 23.57 -1.21
CA ASP A 459 -2.62 22.35 -0.45
C ASP A 459 -2.68 21.13 -1.37
N LEU A 460 -1.60 20.34 -1.43
CA LEU A 460 -1.64 18.99 -2.01
C LEU A 460 -2.59 18.15 -1.14
N ARG A 461 -3.89 18.41 -1.28
CA ARG A 461 -4.99 17.68 -0.72
C ARG A 461 -5.04 16.41 -1.53
N VAL A 462 -4.74 15.29 -0.86
CA VAL A 462 -4.98 13.94 -1.36
C VAL A 462 -6.22 13.98 -2.25
N ALA A 463 -6.04 13.61 -3.51
CA ALA A 463 -7.13 13.34 -4.45
C ALA A 463 -8.28 12.69 -3.68
N ASP A 464 -9.48 13.28 -3.77
CA ASP A 464 -10.64 13.01 -2.92
C ASP A 464 -10.64 11.57 -2.34
N PRO A 465 -10.32 11.38 -1.04
CA PRO A 465 -10.24 10.05 -0.43
C PRO A 465 -11.50 9.22 -0.65
N THR A 466 -12.64 9.88 -0.81
CA THR A 466 -13.94 9.29 -1.14
C THR A 466 -13.95 8.68 -2.55
N ASP A 467 -13.39 9.36 -3.54
CA ASP A 467 -13.26 8.84 -4.91
C ASP A 467 -12.41 7.56 -4.93
N TRP A 468 -11.24 7.58 -4.28
CA TRP A 468 -10.37 6.41 -4.23
C TRP A 468 -10.93 5.27 -3.37
N ALA A 469 -11.63 5.56 -2.28
CA ALA A 469 -12.36 4.56 -1.52
C ALA A 469 -13.50 3.93 -2.32
N SER A 470 -13.95 4.58 -3.39
CA SER A 470 -15.02 4.09 -4.27
C SER A 470 -14.51 3.34 -5.50
N ASP A 471 -13.21 3.44 -5.79
CA ASP A 471 -12.57 2.58 -6.78
C ASP A 471 -12.41 1.16 -6.21
N GLY A 472 -13.36 0.29 -6.57
CA GLY A 472 -13.39 -1.09 -6.09
C GLY A 472 -12.12 -1.89 -6.40
N HIS A 473 -11.44 -1.60 -7.52
CA HIS A 473 -10.21 -2.29 -7.90
C HIS A 473 -9.00 -1.79 -7.10
N TYR A 474 -8.91 -0.49 -6.86
CA TYR A 474 -7.89 0.09 -6.00
C TYR A 474 -8.04 -0.41 -4.56
N VAL A 475 -9.24 -0.35 -3.99
CA VAL A 475 -9.51 -0.81 -2.62
C VAL A 475 -9.32 -2.32 -2.49
N SER A 476 -9.81 -3.14 -3.43
CA SER A 476 -9.59 -4.59 -3.36
C SER A 476 -8.12 -4.94 -3.42
N THR A 477 -7.32 -4.24 -4.24
CA THR A 477 -5.88 -4.44 -4.31
C THR A 477 -5.21 -4.18 -2.96
N LEU A 478 -5.62 -3.13 -2.25
CA LEU A 478 -5.09 -2.80 -0.92
C LEU A 478 -5.60 -3.73 0.19
N LEU A 479 -6.82 -4.25 0.06
CA LEU A 479 -7.42 -5.19 1.03
C LEU A 479 -6.89 -6.62 0.87
N ASP A 480 -6.45 -7.01 -0.32
CA ASP A 480 -6.06 -8.39 -0.62
C ASP A 480 -5.06 -9.01 0.38
N PRO A 481 -3.97 -8.33 0.81
CA PRO A 481 -3.07 -8.89 1.83
C PRO A 481 -3.77 -9.18 3.16
N HIS A 482 -4.73 -8.33 3.57
CA HIS A 482 -5.50 -8.50 4.80
C HIS A 482 -6.52 -9.64 4.68
N ILE A 483 -7.16 -9.79 3.52
CA ILE A 483 -8.12 -10.87 3.27
C ILE A 483 -7.43 -12.24 3.23
N ARG A 484 -6.24 -12.31 2.63
CA ARG A 484 -5.45 -13.56 2.58
C ARG A 484 -4.99 -13.97 3.97
N ASP A 485 -4.47 -13.03 4.75
CA ASP A 485 -4.03 -13.29 6.13
C ASP A 485 -5.19 -13.73 7.04
N MET A 486 -6.35 -13.08 6.91
CA MET A 486 -7.48 -13.30 7.83
C MET A 486 -8.41 -14.45 7.43
N TYR A 487 -8.61 -14.67 6.13
CA TYR A 487 -9.62 -15.62 5.61
C TYR A 487 -9.03 -16.71 4.71
N GLY A 488 -7.75 -16.65 4.37
CA GLY A 488 -7.13 -17.57 3.40
C GLY A 488 -7.72 -17.45 1.99
N ALA A 489 -8.35 -16.31 1.67
CA ALA A 489 -9.09 -16.11 0.43
C ALA A 489 -8.42 -15.05 -0.47
N GLU A 490 -8.58 -15.20 -1.78
CA GLU A 490 -8.12 -14.25 -2.81
C GLU A 490 -9.30 -13.47 -3.35
N ILE A 491 -9.15 -12.14 -3.49
CA ILE A 491 -10.21 -11.29 -4.03
C ILE A 491 -10.21 -11.37 -5.55
N GLY A 492 -11.32 -11.81 -6.14
CA GLY A 492 -11.56 -11.75 -7.59
C GLY A 492 -12.24 -10.47 -8.04
N ARG A 493 -13.18 -9.97 -7.22
CA ARG A 493 -13.97 -8.78 -7.51
C ARG A 493 -14.37 -8.06 -6.23
N CYS A 494 -14.43 -6.75 -6.32
CA CYS A 494 -15.04 -5.88 -5.31
C CYS A 494 -16.08 -4.99 -5.98
N ARG A 495 -17.32 -5.06 -5.51
CA ARG A 495 -18.36 -4.08 -5.84
C ARG A 495 -18.48 -3.12 -4.67
N VAL A 496 -18.36 -1.83 -4.96
CA VAL A 496 -18.59 -0.78 -3.97
C VAL A 496 -20.02 -0.29 -4.08
N VAL A 497 -20.73 -0.26 -2.96
CA VAL A 497 -22.06 0.35 -2.84
C VAL A 497 -21.93 1.55 -1.92
N ARG A 498 -22.11 2.75 -2.48
CA ARG A 498 -22.32 3.96 -1.69
C ARG A 498 -23.77 3.99 -1.22
N ARG A 499 -23.98 4.10 0.08
CA ARG A 499 -25.27 4.54 0.60
C ARG A 499 -25.19 6.05 0.69
N SER A 500 -25.86 6.74 -0.22
CA SER A 500 -26.32 8.11 0.05
C SER A 500 -27.23 7.99 1.26
N ALA A 501 -26.80 8.51 2.41
CA ALA A 501 -27.71 8.67 3.53
C ALA A 501 -28.74 9.72 3.12
N SER A 502 -29.88 9.29 2.59
CA SER A 502 -31.06 10.12 2.46
C SER A 502 -31.50 10.51 3.87
N GLY A 503 -31.04 11.66 4.36
CA GLY A 503 -31.49 12.26 5.62
C GLY A 503 -30.40 12.66 6.63
N GLU A 504 -29.13 12.30 6.45
CA GLU A 504 -28.05 12.66 7.39
C GLU A 504 -27.20 13.81 6.83
N LYS A 505 -27.29 15.01 7.44
CA LYS A 505 -26.57 16.24 7.06
C LYS A 505 -25.11 16.25 7.55
N ALA A 506 -24.33 17.15 6.93
CA ALA A 506 -22.92 17.47 7.12
C ALA A 506 -22.33 17.17 8.53
N GLY A 507 -21.35 16.27 8.57
CA GLY A 507 -20.59 15.93 9.76
C GLY A 507 -20.50 14.42 10.05
N GLU A 508 -21.34 13.60 9.41
CA GLU A 508 -21.25 12.15 9.53
C GLU A 508 -20.21 11.53 8.59
N THR A 509 -19.47 10.59 9.16
CA THR A 509 -18.40 9.82 8.55
C THR A 509 -18.93 9.02 7.36
N GLU A 510 -18.47 9.30 6.14
CA GLU A 510 -18.95 8.60 4.95
C GLU A 510 -18.67 7.09 5.05
N ARG A 511 -19.73 6.28 4.83
CA ARG A 511 -19.71 4.82 4.92
C ARG A 511 -19.88 4.19 3.54
N LEU A 512 -18.99 3.25 3.22
CA LEU A 512 -19.03 2.46 1.99
C LEU A 512 -19.28 0.99 2.33
N ARG A 513 -19.95 0.26 1.45
CA ARG A 513 -20.04 -1.20 1.53
C ARG A 513 -19.23 -1.83 0.41
N TYR A 514 -18.37 -2.78 0.78
CA TYR A 514 -17.58 -3.58 -0.15
C TYR A 514 -18.13 -5.00 -0.21
N GLU A 515 -18.69 -5.37 -1.34
CA GLU A 515 -19.12 -6.73 -1.63
C GLU A 515 -17.99 -7.44 -2.38
N LEU A 516 -17.30 -8.34 -1.67
CA LEU A 516 -16.18 -9.10 -2.18
C LEU A 516 -16.66 -10.46 -2.70
N ARG A 517 -16.14 -10.85 -3.87
CA ARG A 517 -16.23 -12.20 -4.42
C ARG A 517 -14.84 -12.68 -4.76
N GLY A 518 -14.58 -13.96 -4.56
CA GLY A 518 -13.25 -14.52 -4.75
C GLY A 518 -13.21 -16.02 -4.58
N TRP A 519 -12.04 -16.51 -4.21
CA TRP A 519 -11.79 -17.93 -4.03
C TRP A 519 -11.07 -18.18 -2.72
N ARG A 520 -11.51 -19.18 -1.97
CA ARG A 520 -10.75 -19.76 -0.87
C ARG A 520 -10.34 -21.14 -1.34
N GLU A 521 -9.03 -21.35 -1.50
CA GLU A 521 -8.51 -22.50 -2.23
C GLU A 521 -9.11 -22.55 -3.64
N ASP A 522 -9.93 -23.53 -3.98
CA ASP A 522 -10.64 -23.63 -5.27
C ASP A 522 -12.17 -23.44 -5.16
N GLU A 523 -12.68 -23.10 -3.97
CA GLU A 523 -14.11 -22.87 -3.73
C GLU A 523 -14.50 -21.38 -3.87
N PRO A 524 -15.68 -21.08 -4.44
CA PRO A 524 -16.21 -19.71 -4.44
C PRO A 524 -16.38 -19.16 -3.02
N TRP A 525 -15.98 -17.90 -2.83
CA TRP A 525 -16.03 -17.22 -1.54
C TRP A 525 -16.60 -15.81 -1.68
N THR A 526 -17.40 -15.39 -0.70
CA THR A 526 -18.04 -14.06 -0.66
C THR A 526 -17.91 -13.44 0.73
N LEU A 527 -17.72 -12.13 0.79
CA LEU A 527 -17.69 -11.37 2.04
C LEU A 527 -18.27 -9.96 1.85
N SER A 528 -18.97 -9.44 2.85
CA SER A 528 -19.45 -8.05 2.87
C SER A 528 -18.74 -7.29 3.97
N LEU A 529 -18.09 -6.17 3.61
CA LEU A 529 -17.36 -5.32 4.53
C LEU A 529 -17.91 -3.89 4.52
N GLN A 530 -17.76 -3.20 5.64
CA GLN A 530 -18.06 -1.77 5.77
C GLN A 530 -16.77 -0.96 5.86
N GLY A 531 -16.62 -0.01 4.95
CA GLY A 531 -15.59 1.03 4.98
C GLY A 531 -16.10 2.29 5.67
N ILE A 532 -15.27 2.90 6.52
CA ILE A 532 -15.59 4.15 7.22
C ILE A 532 -14.41 5.12 7.05
N LEU A 533 -14.64 6.23 6.35
CA LEU A 533 -13.64 7.27 6.06
C LEU A 533 -13.48 8.21 7.24
N GLN A 534 -12.33 8.20 7.91
CA GLN A 534 -12.10 8.95 9.14
C GLN A 534 -10.98 9.99 8.99
N PRO A 535 -11.27 11.17 8.40
CA PRO A 535 -10.32 12.29 8.36
C PRO A 535 -9.84 12.62 9.77
N GLY A 536 -8.53 12.55 10.03
CA GLY A 536 -7.94 12.75 11.37
C GLY A 536 -7.52 11.47 12.11
N GLY A 537 -7.81 10.27 11.57
CA GLY A 537 -7.14 9.02 11.96
C GLY A 537 -8.04 7.97 12.63
N GLY A 538 -8.18 6.81 11.98
CA GLY A 538 -9.00 5.68 12.45
C GLY A 538 -8.25 4.55 13.16
N ARG A 539 -6.91 4.62 13.17
CA ARG A 539 -6.08 3.53 13.72
C ARG A 539 -6.35 3.26 15.19
N GLY A 540 -6.52 4.32 16.00
CA GLY A 540 -6.81 4.19 17.43
C GLY A 540 -8.17 3.52 17.69
N ALA A 541 -9.19 3.84 16.88
CA ALA A 541 -10.50 3.18 16.98
C ALA A 541 -10.40 1.67 16.68
N VAL A 542 -9.67 1.30 15.62
CA VAL A 542 -9.38 -0.11 15.29
C VAL A 542 -8.69 -0.83 16.45
N SER A 543 -7.63 -0.23 17.02
CA SER A 543 -6.90 -0.83 18.15
C SER A 543 -7.75 -1.00 19.40
N ARG A 544 -8.58 -0.01 19.75
CA ARG A 544 -9.48 -0.09 20.92
C ARG A 544 -10.53 -1.18 20.76
N VAL A 545 -11.18 -1.27 19.60
CA VAL A 545 -12.18 -2.32 19.35
C VAL A 545 -11.52 -3.70 19.36
N GLN A 546 -10.33 -3.86 18.80
CA GLN A 546 -9.61 -5.13 18.83
C GLN A 546 -9.16 -5.54 20.24
N ALA A 547 -8.79 -4.59 21.10
CA ALA A 547 -8.50 -4.85 22.51
C ALA A 547 -9.77 -5.30 23.26
N LEU A 548 -10.89 -4.59 23.06
CA LEU A 548 -12.15 -4.91 23.70
C LEU A 548 -12.68 -6.28 23.27
N ARG A 549 -12.64 -6.61 21.98
CA ARG A 549 -13.02 -7.93 21.46
C ARG A 549 -12.29 -9.07 22.17
N ARG A 550 -10.96 -8.98 22.26
CA ARG A 550 -10.15 -10.03 22.91
C ARG A 550 -10.52 -10.21 24.38
N SER A 551 -10.87 -9.12 25.07
CA SER A 551 -11.33 -9.19 26.46
C SER A 551 -12.72 -9.80 26.62
N LEU A 552 -13.54 -9.81 25.57
CA LEU A 552 -14.91 -10.29 25.58
C LEU A 552 -15.07 -11.73 25.04
N GLU A 553 -14.03 -12.32 24.44
CA GLU A 553 -14.10 -13.62 23.73
C GLU A 553 -14.68 -14.77 24.58
N SER A 554 -14.44 -14.77 25.89
CA SER A 554 -14.94 -15.80 26.82
C SER A 554 -15.98 -15.27 27.81
N THR A 555 -16.51 -14.06 27.59
CA THR A 555 -17.46 -13.43 28.51
C THR A 555 -18.90 -13.85 28.14
N PRO A 556 -19.66 -14.46 29.05
CA PRO A 556 -21.06 -14.80 28.81
C PRO A 556 -21.89 -13.55 28.45
N ASP A 557 -22.86 -13.73 27.57
CA ASP A 557 -23.74 -12.66 27.06
C ASP A 557 -23.00 -11.51 26.34
N ALA A 558 -21.68 -11.59 26.11
CA ALA A 558 -20.93 -10.50 25.51
C ALA A 558 -21.39 -10.15 24.08
N PRO A 559 -21.37 -8.85 23.71
CA PRO A 559 -21.80 -8.43 22.40
C PRO A 559 -20.79 -8.83 21.33
N ILE A 560 -21.31 -9.20 20.16
CA ILE A 560 -20.51 -9.36 18.95
C ILE A 560 -20.20 -7.96 18.41
N LEU A 561 -18.94 -7.53 18.57
CA LEU A 561 -18.47 -6.28 17.99
C LEU A 561 -18.10 -6.47 16.50
N PRO A 562 -17.91 -5.40 15.71
CA PRO A 562 -17.38 -5.49 14.36
C PRO A 562 -15.94 -6.00 14.40
N ARG A 563 -15.55 -6.84 13.44
CA ARG A 563 -14.18 -7.34 13.34
C ARG A 563 -13.38 -6.39 12.47
N PRO A 564 -12.34 -5.71 13.00
CA PRO A 564 -11.48 -4.89 12.16
C PRO A 564 -10.72 -5.78 11.18
N VAL A 565 -10.86 -5.49 9.88
CA VAL A 565 -10.18 -6.21 8.79
C VAL A 565 -8.92 -5.47 8.37
N ALA A 566 -9.02 -4.15 8.15
CA ALA A 566 -7.89 -3.34 7.71
C ALA A 566 -8.02 -1.87 8.13
N TYR A 567 -6.86 -1.19 8.22
CA TYR A 567 -6.79 0.27 8.23
C TYR A 567 -5.92 0.74 7.06
N LEU A 568 -6.57 1.24 6.01
CA LEU A 568 -5.89 1.76 4.81
C LEU A 568 -5.48 3.21 5.06
N LYS A 569 -4.28 3.38 5.63
CA LYS A 569 -3.73 4.69 6.04
C LYS A 569 -3.79 5.76 4.95
N LEU A 570 -3.60 5.40 3.68
CA LEU A 570 -3.61 6.35 2.55
C LEU A 570 -4.95 7.03 2.33
N LEU A 571 -6.04 6.33 2.66
CA LEU A 571 -7.40 6.83 2.50
C LEU A 571 -8.01 7.27 3.84
N SER A 572 -7.27 7.12 4.94
CA SER A 572 -7.82 7.19 6.31
C SER A 572 -9.07 6.32 6.48
N LEU A 573 -9.09 5.17 5.79
CA LEU A 573 -10.23 4.27 5.72
C LEU A 573 -10.04 3.10 6.68
N SER A 574 -10.98 2.93 7.61
CA SER A 574 -11.09 1.71 8.41
C SER A 574 -12.09 0.76 7.75
N VAL A 575 -11.77 -0.54 7.70
CA VAL A 575 -12.60 -1.56 7.05
C VAL A 575 -12.93 -2.65 8.06
N TRP A 576 -14.21 -2.96 8.16
CA TRP A 576 -14.80 -3.79 9.21
C TRP A 576 -15.70 -4.86 8.62
N GLU A 577 -15.66 -6.06 9.19
CA GLU A 577 -16.72 -7.05 9.04
C GLU A 577 -17.77 -6.77 10.12
N ILE A 578 -18.99 -6.44 9.69
CA ILE A 578 -20.09 -6.08 10.58
C ILE A 578 -20.81 -7.38 11.01
N PRO A 579 -21.23 -7.50 12.29
CA PRO A 579 -22.01 -8.65 12.74
C PRO A 579 -23.28 -8.85 11.89
N SER A 580 -23.72 -10.10 11.72
CA SER A 580 -25.00 -10.40 11.09
C SER A 580 -26.14 -10.32 12.10
N GLY A 581 -27.30 -9.82 11.69
CA GLY A 581 -28.52 -9.83 12.50
C GLY A 581 -29.59 -8.88 11.98
N GLN A 582 -30.80 -9.01 12.50
CA GLN A 582 -31.89 -8.05 12.28
C GLN A 582 -31.66 -6.84 13.18
N ARG A 583 -31.96 -5.63 12.66
CA ARG A 583 -31.83 -4.41 13.46
C ARG A 583 -32.92 -4.36 14.51
N LEU A 584 -32.57 -3.99 15.74
CA LEU A 584 -33.55 -3.84 16.81
C LEU A 584 -34.63 -2.81 16.44
N SER A 585 -34.27 -1.76 15.69
CA SER A 585 -35.24 -0.78 15.20
C SER A 585 -36.39 -1.41 14.40
N THR A 586 -36.13 -2.43 13.59
CA THR A 586 -37.17 -3.13 12.82
C THR A 586 -38.06 -4.00 13.71
N LEU A 587 -37.51 -4.52 14.82
CA LEU A 587 -38.29 -5.30 15.80
C LEU A 587 -39.19 -4.41 16.67
N LEU A 588 -38.88 -3.11 16.79
CA LEU A 588 -39.74 -2.16 17.48
C LEU A 588 -41.04 -1.92 16.69
N ASP A 589 -40.96 -1.97 15.35
CA ASP A 589 -42.11 -1.82 14.47
C ASP A 589 -43.04 -3.04 14.54
N ASP A 590 -42.48 -4.24 14.72
CA ASP A 590 -43.20 -5.53 14.70
C ASP A 590 -43.58 -6.06 16.11
N HIS A 591 -43.43 -5.27 17.18
CA HIS A 591 -43.66 -5.63 18.59
C HIS A 591 -42.81 -6.77 19.20
N ASP A 592 -41.91 -7.39 18.44
CA ASP A 592 -41.02 -8.48 18.89
C ASP A 592 -39.82 -8.01 19.73
N ALA A 593 -39.61 -6.70 19.86
CA ALA A 593 -38.48 -6.13 20.60
C ALA A 593 -38.41 -6.57 22.07
N LEU A 594 -39.53 -6.83 22.74
CA LEU A 594 -39.58 -7.24 24.16
C LEU A 594 -38.83 -8.56 24.42
N GLY A 595 -38.81 -9.49 23.46
CA GLY A 595 -38.04 -10.73 23.56
C GLY A 595 -36.54 -10.55 23.28
N ALA A 596 -36.15 -9.48 22.58
CA ALA A 596 -34.76 -9.19 22.22
C ALA A 596 -34.03 -8.36 23.28
N VAL A 597 -34.71 -7.38 23.85
CA VAL A 597 -34.14 -6.34 24.72
C VAL A 597 -33.46 -6.87 25.98
N PRO A 598 -33.95 -7.92 26.68
CA PRO A 598 -33.22 -8.54 27.78
C PRO A 598 -31.80 -8.96 27.41
N ARG A 599 -31.59 -9.45 26.18
CA ARG A 599 -30.26 -9.85 25.69
C ARG A 599 -29.39 -8.62 25.42
N VAL A 600 -29.98 -7.55 24.88
CA VAL A 600 -29.28 -6.28 24.64
C VAL A 600 -28.76 -5.67 25.95
N ALA A 601 -29.61 -5.69 26.99
CA ALA A 601 -29.24 -5.23 28.33
C ALA A 601 -28.07 -6.03 28.91
N ARG A 602 -28.12 -7.37 28.83
CA ARG A 602 -27.02 -8.25 29.30
C ARG A 602 -25.73 -8.02 28.51
N ALA A 603 -25.82 -7.85 27.20
CA ALA A 603 -24.66 -7.59 26.36
C ALA A 603 -24.00 -6.24 26.66
N LEU A 604 -24.79 -5.19 26.89
CA LEU A 604 -24.22 -3.91 27.30
C LEU A 604 -23.55 -3.99 28.68
N ALA A 605 -24.18 -4.67 29.65
CA ALA A 605 -23.58 -4.89 30.96
C ALA A 605 -22.26 -5.67 30.89
N ALA A 606 -22.19 -6.71 30.06
CA ALA A 606 -20.97 -7.46 29.81
C ALA A 606 -19.85 -6.59 29.19
N LEU A 607 -20.21 -5.67 28.28
CA LEU A 607 -19.27 -4.71 27.70
C LEU A 607 -18.73 -3.73 28.74
N HIS A 608 -19.60 -3.16 29.58
CA HIS A 608 -19.20 -2.25 30.65
C HIS A 608 -18.36 -2.95 31.74
N GLY A 609 -18.59 -4.24 31.98
CA GLY A 609 -17.78 -5.05 32.90
C GLY A 609 -16.40 -5.44 32.37
N ALA A 610 -16.07 -5.16 31.11
CA ALA A 610 -14.81 -5.56 30.52
C ALA A 610 -13.63 -4.73 31.05
N SER A 611 -12.62 -5.39 31.61
CA SER A 611 -11.41 -4.73 32.10
C SER A 611 -10.38 -4.60 30.97
N VAL A 612 -10.41 -3.46 30.26
CA VAL A 612 -9.56 -3.20 29.10
C VAL A 612 -8.86 -1.85 29.22
N PRO A 613 -7.52 -1.80 29.12
CA PRO A 613 -6.82 -0.52 29.05
C PRO A 613 -7.08 0.13 27.70
N LEU A 614 -7.95 1.14 27.66
CA LEU A 614 -8.11 2.00 26.49
C LEU A 614 -7.26 3.26 26.65
N ASP A 615 -6.63 3.67 25.55
CA ASP A 615 -5.76 4.85 25.46
C ASP A 615 -6.50 6.20 25.53
N ARG A 616 -7.83 6.15 25.57
CA ARG A 616 -8.69 7.32 25.55
C ARG A 616 -9.76 7.20 26.61
N SER A 617 -9.89 8.25 27.41
CA SER A 617 -11.01 8.46 28.31
C SER A 617 -11.72 9.77 27.96
N ARG A 618 -12.99 9.85 28.36
CA ARG A 618 -13.77 11.06 28.28
C ARG A 618 -14.42 11.32 29.62
N SER A 619 -14.24 12.51 30.15
CA SER A 619 -14.85 12.89 31.44
C SER A 619 -16.30 13.33 31.24
N ARG A 620 -17.08 13.28 32.32
CA ARG A 620 -18.41 13.90 32.39
C ARG A 620 -18.38 15.35 31.90
N ASP A 621 -17.42 16.16 32.34
CA ASP A 621 -17.32 17.57 31.93
C ASP A 621 -17.12 17.74 30.42
N GLN A 622 -16.41 16.81 29.78
CA GLN A 622 -16.28 16.81 28.32
C GLN A 622 -17.59 16.46 27.63
N GLU A 623 -18.44 15.61 28.22
CA GLU A 623 -19.79 15.34 27.72
C GLU A 623 -20.71 16.55 27.92
N MET A 624 -20.71 17.17 29.10
CA MET A 624 -21.50 18.36 29.39
C MET A 624 -21.11 19.54 28.50
N ARG A 625 -19.81 19.79 28.27
CA ARG A 625 -19.37 20.79 27.29
C ARG A 625 -19.89 20.52 25.88
N SER A 626 -19.99 19.25 25.48
CA SER A 626 -20.51 18.89 24.16
C SER A 626 -22.02 19.12 24.05
N LEU A 627 -22.76 18.84 25.14
CA LEU A 627 -24.18 19.15 25.23
C LEU A 627 -24.41 20.66 25.26
N ARG A 628 -23.60 21.41 26.01
CA ARG A 628 -23.67 22.87 26.08
C ARG A 628 -23.54 23.51 24.70
N ALA A 629 -22.54 23.09 23.92
CA ALA A 629 -22.38 23.56 22.54
C ALA A 629 -23.58 23.23 21.62
N ARG A 630 -24.34 22.16 21.92
CA ARG A 630 -25.59 21.84 21.20
C ARG A 630 -26.74 22.76 21.62
N VAL A 631 -26.82 23.11 22.90
CA VAL A 631 -27.80 24.08 23.41
C VAL A 631 -27.50 25.47 22.87
N ASP A 632 -26.25 25.93 22.97
CA ASP A 632 -25.84 27.26 22.51
C ASP A 632 -26.12 27.46 21.02
N GLY A 633 -25.89 26.45 20.18
CA GLY A 633 -26.22 26.57 18.74
C GLY A 633 -27.71 26.48 18.39
N LEU A 634 -28.63 26.55 19.37
CA LEU A 634 -30.04 26.92 19.13
C LEU A 634 -30.24 28.43 19.03
N GLU A 635 -29.25 29.22 19.45
CA GLU A 635 -29.25 30.69 19.40
C GLU A 635 -29.55 31.19 17.97
N GLY A 636 -30.40 32.21 17.88
CA GLY A 636 -30.86 32.79 16.61
C GLY A 636 -31.90 31.96 15.82
N SER A 637 -31.97 30.63 16.04
CA SER A 637 -32.83 29.73 15.25
C SER A 637 -34.14 29.39 15.97
N HIS A 638 -34.10 29.11 17.28
CA HIS A 638 -35.27 28.69 18.07
C HIS A 638 -35.28 29.30 19.48
N PRO A 639 -35.51 30.61 19.62
CA PRO A 639 -35.38 31.33 20.90
C PRO A 639 -36.33 30.85 22.00
N GLN A 640 -37.52 30.36 21.64
CA GLN A 640 -38.49 29.81 22.61
C GLN A 640 -38.03 28.45 23.19
N LEU A 641 -37.34 27.63 22.42
CA LEU A 641 -36.80 26.34 22.88
C LEU A 641 -35.52 26.54 23.70
N LEU A 642 -34.70 27.54 23.33
CA LEU A 642 -33.43 27.85 23.97
C LEU A 642 -33.58 28.08 25.48
N GLY A 643 -34.50 28.93 25.92
CA GLY A 643 -34.66 29.22 27.35
C GLY A 643 -35.00 27.99 28.21
N ARG A 644 -35.85 27.09 27.69
CA ARG A 644 -36.14 25.81 28.36
C ARG A 644 -34.93 24.87 28.33
N ALA A 645 -34.24 24.79 27.19
CA ALA A 645 -33.04 23.99 27.03
C ALA A 645 -31.90 24.42 27.97
N GLU A 646 -31.73 25.72 28.20
CA GLU A 646 -30.73 26.27 29.14
C GLU A 646 -31.04 25.92 30.59
N GLN A 647 -32.29 26.10 31.02
CA GLN A 647 -32.72 25.71 32.36
C GLN A 647 -32.54 24.20 32.60
N LEU A 648 -32.97 23.40 31.62
CA LEU A 648 -32.81 21.95 31.66
C LEU A 648 -31.32 21.54 31.68
N PHE A 649 -30.47 22.19 30.88
CA PHE A 649 -29.02 21.94 30.88
C PHE A 649 -28.40 22.17 32.25
N LEU A 650 -28.72 23.29 32.91
CA LEU A 650 -28.18 23.62 34.23
C LEU A 650 -28.57 22.58 35.29
N GLU A 651 -29.83 22.11 35.25
CA GLU A 651 -30.29 21.08 36.18
C GLU A 651 -29.64 19.71 35.90
N VAL A 652 -29.49 19.33 34.62
CA VAL A 652 -28.75 18.13 34.20
C VAL A 652 -27.29 18.20 34.67
N GLU A 653 -26.61 19.33 34.46
CA GLU A 653 -25.23 19.53 34.89
C GLU A 653 -25.10 19.36 36.40
N ARG A 654 -25.96 20.03 37.17
CA ARG A 654 -26.00 19.94 38.64
C ARG A 654 -26.24 18.52 39.16
N ARG A 655 -27.15 17.75 38.54
CA ARG A 655 -27.45 16.38 39.00
C ARG A 655 -26.39 15.37 38.57
N THR A 656 -25.86 15.50 37.35
CA THR A 656 -24.75 14.62 36.89
C THR A 656 -23.47 14.86 37.68
N GLU A 657 -23.30 16.02 38.33
CA GLU A 657 -22.18 16.29 39.22
C GLU A 657 -22.09 15.35 40.43
N GLN A 658 -23.25 14.89 40.90
CA GLN A 658 -23.39 14.06 42.10
C GLN A 658 -23.06 12.59 41.83
N VAL A 659 -23.03 12.18 40.55
CA VAL A 659 -22.75 10.80 40.16
C VAL A 659 -21.24 10.53 40.22
N ARG A 660 -20.87 9.50 40.99
CA ARG A 660 -19.48 9.03 41.15
C ARG A 660 -19.40 7.55 40.79
N GLN A 661 -18.87 7.26 39.61
CA GLN A 661 -18.69 5.88 39.14
C GLN A 661 -17.38 5.69 38.38
N PRO A 662 -16.84 4.46 38.37
CA PRO A 662 -15.66 4.15 37.58
C PRO A 662 -15.94 4.30 36.09
N LEU A 663 -14.91 4.69 35.33
CA LEU A 663 -15.01 4.73 33.88
C LEU A 663 -14.92 3.30 33.33
N VAL A 664 -15.83 2.98 32.42
CA VAL A 664 -15.93 1.69 31.75
C VAL A 664 -15.76 1.86 30.25
N PRO A 665 -15.45 0.80 29.48
CA PRO A 665 -15.58 0.85 28.04
C PRO A 665 -17.02 1.19 27.67
N ALA A 666 -17.23 2.19 26.83
CA ALA A 666 -18.57 2.59 26.38
C ALA A 666 -18.52 3.09 24.93
N LEU A 667 -19.56 2.76 24.17
CA LEU A 667 -19.72 2.98 22.74
C LEU A 667 -19.96 4.46 22.40
N ARG A 668 -20.68 5.17 23.27
CA ARG A 668 -21.17 6.56 23.15
C ARG A 668 -22.12 6.81 22.00
N THR A 669 -22.59 5.76 21.35
CA THR A 669 -23.57 5.78 20.25
C THR A 669 -24.34 4.45 20.24
N LEU A 670 -25.30 4.31 21.14
CA LEU A 670 -26.11 3.11 21.27
C LEU A 670 -27.55 3.41 20.82
N ASN A 671 -27.74 3.52 19.52
CA ASN A 671 -29.05 3.69 18.90
C ASN A 671 -29.61 2.31 18.48
N PRO A 672 -30.92 2.00 18.65
CA PRO A 672 -31.55 0.76 18.20
C PRO A 672 -31.29 0.37 16.73
N HIS A 673 -31.04 1.32 15.83
CA HIS A 673 -30.64 1.05 14.45
C HIS A 673 -29.26 0.39 14.30
N HIS A 674 -28.40 0.56 15.32
CA HIS A 674 -27.03 0.05 15.40
C HIS A 674 -26.90 -1.17 16.32
N VAL A 675 -28.02 -1.67 16.85
CA VAL A 675 -28.12 -2.91 17.61
C VAL A 675 -28.65 -4.00 16.69
N LEU A 676 -27.92 -5.11 16.59
CA LEU A 676 -28.24 -6.27 15.75
C LEU A 676 -28.57 -7.46 16.63
N VAL A 677 -29.62 -8.19 16.30
CA VAL A 677 -30.08 -9.36 17.05
C VAL A 677 -30.08 -10.56 16.11
N ASN A 678 -29.43 -11.66 16.51
CA ASN A 678 -29.29 -12.87 15.69
C ASN A 678 -29.30 -14.13 16.55
N GLY A 679 -30.39 -14.90 16.48
CA GLY A 679 -30.59 -16.02 17.41
C GLY A 679 -30.48 -15.52 18.85
N GLU A 680 -29.63 -16.13 19.67
CA GLU A 680 -29.33 -15.71 21.05
C GLU A 680 -28.29 -14.56 21.17
N GLY A 681 -27.63 -14.18 20.08
CA GLY A 681 -26.56 -13.18 20.08
C GLY A 681 -27.05 -11.75 19.87
N VAL A 682 -26.32 -10.78 20.46
CA VAL A 682 -26.47 -9.34 20.20
C VAL A 682 -25.18 -8.79 19.61
N GLY A 683 -25.28 -7.96 18.59
CA GLY A 683 -24.16 -7.25 17.98
C GLY A 683 -24.33 -5.73 18.02
N PHE A 684 -23.22 -5.01 18.07
CA PHE A 684 -23.20 -3.55 17.98
C PHE A 684 -22.39 -3.15 16.74
N ASP A 685 -22.97 -2.39 15.80
CA ASP A 685 -22.29 -2.06 14.54
C ASP A 685 -21.58 -0.69 14.52
N LYS A 686 -21.94 0.24 15.43
CA LYS A 686 -21.36 1.58 15.55
C LYS A 686 -20.46 1.68 16.77
N VAL A 687 -19.16 1.40 16.58
CA VAL A 687 -18.17 1.26 17.66
C VAL A 687 -17.04 2.29 17.56
N GLU A 688 -17.08 3.20 16.60
CA GLU A 688 -15.93 4.06 16.28
C GLU A 688 -15.61 5.08 17.38
N LYS A 689 -16.62 5.42 18.21
CA LYS A 689 -16.49 6.35 19.35
C LYS A 689 -16.14 5.66 20.67
N LEU A 690 -15.86 4.35 20.66
CA LEU A 690 -15.47 3.56 21.84
C LEU A 690 -14.35 4.26 22.62
N THR A 691 -14.58 4.45 23.92
CA THR A 691 -13.66 5.12 24.86
C THR A 691 -13.98 4.69 26.30
N LEU A 692 -13.13 5.03 27.28
CA LEU A 692 -13.50 4.94 28.69
C LEU A 692 -14.39 6.15 29.07
N THR A 693 -15.62 5.90 29.53
CA THR A 693 -16.52 6.95 30.08
C THR A 693 -17.49 6.33 31.09
N LEU A 694 -18.46 7.11 31.58
CA LEU A 694 -19.50 6.66 32.49
C LEU A 694 -20.48 5.70 31.78
N PRO A 695 -20.89 4.57 32.40
CA PRO A 695 -21.82 3.60 31.80
C PRO A 695 -23.19 4.21 31.47
N GLN A 696 -23.59 5.24 32.22
CA GLN A 696 -24.84 5.97 32.02
C GLN A 696 -24.94 6.58 30.62
N ILE A 697 -23.81 6.90 29.97
CA ILE A 697 -23.81 7.53 28.65
C ILE A 697 -24.45 6.61 27.60
N ASP A 698 -24.09 5.33 27.58
CA ASP A 698 -24.66 4.38 26.62
C ASP A 698 -26.11 4.04 26.93
N VAL A 699 -26.42 3.84 28.22
CA VAL A 699 -27.78 3.52 28.69
C VAL A 699 -28.74 4.67 28.37
N ALA A 700 -28.35 5.90 28.70
CA ALA A 700 -29.13 7.10 28.42
C ALA A 700 -29.33 7.32 26.91
N ASP A 701 -28.28 7.15 26.11
CA ASP A 701 -28.37 7.28 24.66
C ASP A 701 -29.36 6.27 24.07
N PHE A 702 -29.33 5.02 24.54
CA PHE A 702 -30.28 3.99 24.11
C PHE A 702 -31.73 4.31 24.48
N LEU A 703 -31.98 4.69 25.74
CA LEU A 703 -33.32 5.03 26.23
C LEU A 703 -33.89 6.25 25.52
N ALA A 704 -33.08 7.29 25.30
CA ALA A 704 -33.50 8.49 24.59
C ALA A 704 -33.88 8.20 23.13
N HIS A 705 -33.16 7.29 22.45
CA HIS A 705 -33.52 6.87 21.10
C HIS A 705 -34.77 5.98 21.04
N LEU A 706 -35.06 5.18 22.09
CA LEU A 706 -36.36 4.48 22.19
C LEU A 706 -37.52 5.47 22.33
N SER A 707 -37.35 6.53 23.13
CA SER A 707 -38.35 7.60 23.22
C SER A 707 -38.57 8.30 21.88
N LEU A 708 -37.48 8.60 21.15
CA LEU A 708 -37.58 9.18 19.81
C LEU A 708 -38.31 8.26 18.83
N ALA A 709 -38.00 6.96 18.82
CA ALA A 709 -38.69 5.98 17.99
C ALA A 709 -40.20 5.88 18.33
N GLY A 710 -40.55 5.97 19.63
CA GLY A 710 -41.93 6.00 20.09
C GLY A 710 -42.72 7.20 19.56
N ILE A 711 -42.08 8.38 19.53
CA ILE A 711 -42.64 9.61 18.95
C ILE A 711 -42.79 9.47 17.42
N ASP A 712 -41.81 8.85 16.76
CA ASP A 712 -41.81 8.70 15.30
C ASP A 712 -42.87 7.70 14.80
N GLY A 713 -43.11 6.62 15.53
CA GLY A 713 -44.05 5.55 15.16
C GLY A 713 -45.42 5.61 15.82
N ASP A 714 -45.70 6.59 16.67
CA ASP A 714 -46.90 6.67 17.54
C ASP A 714 -47.12 5.39 18.37
N VAL A 715 -46.02 4.82 18.86
CA VAL A 715 -45.98 3.57 19.63
C VAL A 715 -45.33 3.77 21.00
N GLU A 716 -45.45 4.99 21.57
CA GLU A 716 -44.83 5.38 22.85
C GLU A 716 -45.05 4.34 23.96
N ARG A 717 -46.26 3.76 24.07
CA ARG A 717 -46.55 2.71 25.07
C ARG A 717 -45.67 1.48 24.91
N HIS A 718 -45.45 1.02 23.68
CA HIS A 718 -44.63 -0.15 23.40
C HIS A 718 -43.15 0.15 23.65
N THR A 719 -42.64 1.27 23.16
CA THR A 719 -41.23 1.67 23.36
C THR A 719 -40.91 1.94 24.83
N ASN A 720 -41.88 2.45 25.62
CA ASN A 720 -41.73 2.59 27.06
C ASN A 720 -41.65 1.24 27.76
N ALA A 721 -42.52 0.28 27.41
CA ALA A 721 -42.43 -1.09 27.95
C ALA A 721 -41.08 -1.75 27.61
N VAL A 722 -40.56 -1.50 26.40
CA VAL A 722 -39.22 -1.94 25.99
C VAL A 722 -38.13 -1.26 26.83
N ALA A 723 -38.20 0.05 27.05
CA ALA A 723 -37.25 0.80 27.87
C ALA A 723 -37.23 0.30 29.33
N ASP A 724 -38.39 0.05 29.93
CA ASP A 724 -38.51 -0.46 31.29
C ASP A 724 -37.94 -1.88 31.39
N CYS A 725 -38.25 -2.73 30.40
CA CYS A 725 -37.68 -4.08 30.31
C CYS A 725 -36.15 -4.04 30.20
N PHE A 726 -35.60 -3.14 29.38
CA PHE A 726 -34.15 -2.93 29.25
C PHE A 726 -33.52 -2.56 30.59
N ARG A 727 -34.07 -1.55 31.27
CA ARG A 727 -33.55 -1.09 32.58
C ARG A 727 -33.53 -2.21 33.59
N ALA A 728 -34.65 -2.92 33.77
CA ALA A 728 -34.76 -3.99 34.75
C ALA A 728 -33.66 -5.06 34.56
N HIS A 729 -33.40 -5.46 33.31
CA HIS A 729 -32.39 -6.47 33.01
C HIS A 729 -30.96 -5.95 33.09
N TYR A 730 -30.72 -4.68 32.75
CA TYR A 730 -29.40 -4.07 32.84
C TYR A 730 -28.99 -3.85 34.31
N LEU A 731 -29.90 -3.33 35.13
CA LEU A 731 -29.70 -3.13 36.57
C LEU A 731 -29.45 -4.45 37.31
N ALA A 732 -30.20 -5.51 36.97
CA ALA A 732 -30.03 -6.84 37.55
C ALA A 732 -28.62 -7.46 37.35
N ARG A 733 -27.81 -6.91 36.42
CA ARG A 733 -26.43 -7.34 36.13
C ARG A 733 -25.36 -6.46 36.79
N GLY A 734 -25.74 -5.65 37.79
CA GLY A 734 -24.82 -4.76 38.49
C GLY A 734 -24.58 -3.44 37.77
N GLY A 735 -25.56 -2.96 37.00
CA GLY A 735 -25.54 -1.61 36.44
C GLY A 735 -25.56 -0.52 37.53
N PRO A 736 -25.21 0.74 37.19
CA PRO A 736 -25.43 1.91 38.04
C PRO A 736 -26.82 1.91 38.71
N GLU A 737 -26.93 2.27 40.00
CA GLU A 737 -28.22 2.52 40.66
C GLU A 737 -29.10 3.48 39.81
N ASP A 738 -30.42 3.24 39.77
CA ASP A 738 -31.36 3.88 38.81
C ASP A 738 -31.40 5.42 38.95
N ASP A 739 -31.25 5.94 40.18
CA ASP A 739 -31.16 7.37 40.50
C ASP A 739 -30.00 8.07 39.76
N GLY A 740 -28.97 7.30 39.38
CA GLY A 740 -27.83 7.81 38.62
C GLY A 740 -28.07 7.90 37.11
N ILE A 741 -29.12 7.29 36.54
CA ILE A 741 -29.37 7.22 35.08
C ILE A 741 -30.22 8.40 34.60
N ALA A 742 -31.26 8.78 35.36
CA ALA A 742 -32.25 9.78 34.93
C ALA A 742 -31.63 11.14 34.50
N PRO A 743 -30.61 11.70 35.19
CA PRO A 743 -29.96 12.93 34.74
C PRO A 743 -29.28 12.80 33.37
N PHE A 744 -28.69 11.64 33.07
CA PHE A 744 -28.03 11.40 31.79
C PHE A 744 -29.04 11.12 30.68
N GLU A 745 -30.16 10.46 30.98
CA GLU A 745 -31.26 10.28 30.02
C GLU A 745 -31.87 11.63 29.62
N ALA A 746 -32.11 12.52 30.59
CA ALA A 746 -32.53 13.89 30.33
C ALA A 746 -31.49 14.64 29.47
N ALA A 747 -30.20 14.44 29.74
CA ALA A 747 -29.11 14.99 28.92
C ALA A 747 -29.14 14.50 27.46
N ALA A 748 -29.36 13.19 27.26
CA ALA A 748 -29.43 12.56 25.95
C ALA A 748 -30.67 13.02 25.16
N LEU A 749 -31.84 13.09 25.81
CA LEU A 749 -33.07 13.63 25.26
C LEU A 749 -32.93 15.10 24.84
N LEU A 750 -32.33 15.93 25.71
CA LEU A 750 -32.02 17.33 25.38
C LEU A 750 -31.07 17.43 24.17
N GLY A 751 -30.06 16.57 24.11
CA GLY A 751 -29.19 16.45 22.95
C GLY A 751 -29.98 16.17 21.67
N LEU A 752 -30.82 15.13 21.68
CA LEU A 752 -31.67 14.78 20.54
C LEU A 752 -32.63 15.91 20.17
N ALA A 753 -33.22 16.60 21.14
CA ALA A 753 -34.08 17.77 20.91
C ALA A 753 -33.33 18.87 20.14
N CYS A 754 -32.11 19.21 20.58
CA CYS A 754 -31.26 20.18 19.90
C CYS A 754 -30.93 19.76 18.47
N GLN A 755 -30.79 18.45 18.22
CA GLN A 755 -30.52 17.91 16.89
C GLN A 755 -31.76 17.96 15.98
N GLN A 756 -32.95 17.63 16.50
CA GLN A 756 -34.18 17.67 15.72
C GLN A 756 -34.58 19.10 15.35
N ALA A 757 -34.40 20.05 16.26
CA ALA A 757 -34.71 21.46 16.03
C ALA A 757 -33.94 22.03 14.83
N ARG A 758 -32.65 21.67 14.67
CA ARG A 758 -31.78 22.21 13.61
C ARG A 758 -32.04 21.65 12.19
N GLN A 759 -33.00 20.74 12.01
CA GLN A 759 -33.20 20.11 10.70
C GLN A 759 -34.21 20.83 9.81
N ASP A 760 -35.45 21.00 10.30
CA ASP A 760 -36.58 21.66 9.60
C ASP A 760 -37.73 21.98 10.58
N ASP A 761 -38.63 22.90 10.23
CA ASP A 761 -39.72 23.39 11.07
C ASP A 761 -40.73 22.29 11.48
N GLU A 762 -40.97 21.29 10.63
CA GLU A 762 -41.84 20.14 10.95
C GLU A 762 -41.31 19.30 12.12
N ARG A 763 -40.00 19.32 12.37
CA ARG A 763 -39.37 18.56 13.46
C ARG A 763 -39.33 19.33 14.78
N ARG A 764 -39.81 20.57 14.79
CA ARG A 764 -39.90 21.40 16.00
C ARG A 764 -40.81 20.80 17.06
N ALA A 765 -41.97 20.26 16.66
CA ALA A 765 -42.88 19.59 17.58
C ALA A 765 -42.22 18.37 18.28
N LYS A 766 -41.37 17.63 17.54
CA LYS A 766 -40.58 16.52 18.09
C LYS A 766 -39.53 17.01 19.09
N ALA A 767 -38.84 18.11 18.76
CA ALA A 767 -37.87 18.72 19.68
C ALA A 767 -38.53 19.18 20.99
N GLU A 768 -39.70 19.81 20.91
CA GLU A 768 -40.48 20.24 22.08
C GLU A 768 -40.95 19.05 22.92
N ARG A 769 -41.42 17.96 22.29
CA ARG A 769 -41.81 16.73 22.96
C ARG A 769 -40.63 16.07 23.69
N LEU A 770 -39.45 16.04 23.08
CA LEU A 770 -38.23 15.50 23.70
C LEU A 770 -37.80 16.33 24.93
N VAL A 771 -37.93 17.66 24.89
CA VAL A 771 -37.66 18.51 26.07
C VAL A 771 -38.66 18.23 27.19
N GLN A 772 -39.95 18.08 26.88
CA GLN A 772 -40.97 17.71 27.89
C GLN A 772 -40.66 16.36 28.54
N LEU A 773 -40.24 15.37 27.76
CA LEU A 773 -39.83 14.07 28.30
C LEU A 773 -38.60 14.21 29.20
N ALA A 774 -37.62 15.01 28.81
CA ALA A 774 -36.43 15.26 29.63
C ALA A 774 -36.77 15.94 30.96
N GLU A 775 -37.65 16.94 30.96
CA GLU A 775 -38.18 17.58 32.17
C GLU A 775 -38.88 16.57 33.08
N ALA A 776 -39.77 15.74 32.52
CA ALA A 776 -40.49 14.72 33.26
C ALA A 776 -39.54 13.72 33.94
N ARG A 777 -38.48 13.28 33.24
CA ARG A 777 -37.47 12.36 33.78
C ARG A 777 -36.75 12.90 35.01
N LEU A 778 -36.51 14.22 35.08
CA LEU A 778 -35.91 14.86 36.25
C LEU A 778 -36.90 15.10 37.40
N THR A 779 -38.20 14.99 37.16
CA THR A 779 -39.22 15.10 38.23
C THR A 779 -39.59 13.77 38.86
N THR A 780 -39.46 12.66 38.11
CA THR A 780 -39.85 11.32 38.55
C THR A 780 -38.69 10.44 39.04
N GLY A 781 -37.44 10.84 38.76
CA GLY A 781 -36.21 10.21 39.24
C GLY A 781 -35.33 11.24 39.94
#